data_AF-A0A7W1DN24-F1
#
_entry.id   AF-A0A7W1DN24-F1
#
_cell.length_a   1.000
_cell.length_b   1.000
_cell.length_c   1.000
_cell.angle_alpha   90.00
_cell.angle_beta   90.00
_cell.angle_gamma   90.00
#
_symmetry.space_group_name_H-M   'P 1'
#
loop_
_entity.id
_entity.type
_entity.pdbx_description
1 polymer ?
#
loop_
_entity_poly.entity_id
_entity_poly.type
_entity_poly.pdbx_seq_one_letter_code
_entity_poly.pdbx_strand_id
1 'polypeptide(L)'
;MCGIAGRFNFNLSRPVDPQVLTSMTDVISHRGPDAAGYYRGPGIGLGHRRLSIIDLATGDQPLGNEDGQVQVIFNGEIYNFAEVRAELVTLGHRFRTNSDTEIIVHGYEQWGTSCVDRFRGMFAFAVWDAAHRRLVLARDRLGVKPLYYAELPGVGIVFGSEIKALLEDPAVQRDWRPEAIDTFLTLLYVPAPDTIYAGIKKLPAASVLVAERGQVKVTKYWDLAFSGEDSGRTEDDYLEELDSLLREAVGLRLISDVPLGAFLSGGIDSSAVVSYMKETSAKAPVTIAVGFEQQEYDEVQHAEVVARHLECEFHALTASPHVEGLLPKLAWHFDEPFADSSAVPTYYVSKAARELVTVALSGDGGDELWGGYPWHRVEHWEQRARRALGPARHLAALLGRALPLSVKGARSLRHLGADPGEAYALKHAYGMFELGAKDRLYTGDFTSRVAAADPLASLRNAYRACGSRSPMDRVFYADARTYMIDDVLTKVDRMSMAVSLEAREPLLDHKLLEFAARVPVSMKLKDGRSKYLLRRLLERKVPRSITERGKSGFAAPIGDWLRGPLADMVSGLLLDGRLRDRGIFEPAEVQRLWDEHRTRRAEHPHRLWQLLMLELWFRTFIDGQRAGTRAGAAPVASLAEAV
;
A
#
# COMPACT_ATOMS: atom_id res chain seq x y z
N MET A 1 10.60 -3.19 -11.41
CA MET A 1 9.18 -2.84 -11.19
C MET A 1 8.52 -2.37 -12.47
N CYS A 2 7.35 -2.89 -12.82
CA CYS A 2 6.78 -2.69 -14.14
C CYS A 2 5.35 -2.11 -14.07
N GLY A 3 4.80 -1.78 -15.24
CA GLY A 3 3.39 -1.53 -15.43
C GLY A 3 2.78 -2.63 -16.31
N ILE A 4 1.65 -3.20 -15.91
CA ILE A 4 0.88 -4.13 -16.75
C ILE A 4 -0.51 -3.55 -17.03
N ALA A 5 -1.02 -3.80 -18.23
CA ALA A 5 -2.36 -3.42 -18.64
C ALA A 5 -2.89 -4.40 -19.69
N GLY A 6 -4.20 -4.57 -19.77
CA GLY A 6 -4.78 -5.39 -20.82
C GLY A 6 -6.29 -5.42 -20.85
N ARG A 7 -6.79 -6.01 -21.93
CA ARG A 7 -8.22 -6.22 -22.18
C ARG A 7 -8.45 -7.60 -22.75
N PHE A 8 -9.47 -8.28 -22.24
CA PHE A 8 -9.96 -9.55 -22.76
C PHE A 8 -11.45 -9.43 -23.10
N ASN A 9 -11.81 -9.67 -24.35
CA ASN A 9 -13.18 -9.75 -24.84
C ASN A 9 -13.62 -11.23 -24.88
N PHE A 10 -14.77 -11.54 -24.27
CA PHE A 10 -15.32 -12.90 -24.30
C PHE A 10 -15.71 -13.36 -25.71
N ASN A 11 -16.07 -12.41 -26.58
CA ASN A 11 -16.20 -12.68 -28.00
C ASN A 11 -14.84 -12.48 -28.69
N LEU A 12 -14.16 -13.59 -28.99
CA LEU A 12 -12.83 -13.58 -29.63
C LEU A 12 -12.81 -12.99 -31.04
N SER A 13 -13.97 -12.88 -31.71
CA SER A 13 -14.05 -12.22 -33.02
C SER A 13 -13.93 -10.70 -32.92
N ARG A 14 -14.03 -10.13 -31.70
CA ARG A 14 -13.84 -8.70 -31.45
C ARG A 14 -12.39 -8.46 -31.01
N PRO A 15 -11.53 -7.95 -31.90
CA PRO A 15 -10.15 -7.63 -31.53
C PRO A 15 -10.11 -6.52 -30.50
N VAL A 16 -9.03 -6.47 -29.72
CA VAL A 16 -8.70 -5.33 -28.87
C VAL A 16 -8.08 -4.24 -29.73
N ASP A 17 -8.56 -3.01 -29.59
CA ASP A 17 -8.00 -1.86 -30.31
C ASP A 17 -6.55 -1.62 -29.84
N PRO A 18 -5.56 -1.64 -30.76
CA PRO A 18 -4.17 -1.38 -30.41
C PRO A 18 -3.95 0.00 -29.79
N GLN A 19 -4.70 1.03 -30.21
CA GLN A 19 -4.56 2.38 -29.67
C GLN A 19 -4.99 2.44 -28.21
N VAL A 20 -6.10 1.78 -27.85
CA VAL A 20 -6.53 1.66 -26.46
C VAL A 20 -5.42 1.03 -25.64
N LEU A 21 -4.87 -0.11 -26.08
CA LEU A 21 -3.81 -0.80 -25.36
C LEU A 21 -2.56 0.07 -25.17
N THR A 22 -2.16 0.83 -26.20
CA THR A 22 -1.06 1.79 -26.11
C THR A 22 -1.36 2.89 -25.10
N SER A 23 -2.53 3.54 -25.16
CA SER A 23 -2.95 4.56 -24.19
C SER A 23 -2.92 4.04 -22.75
N MET A 24 -3.46 2.84 -22.51
CA MET A 24 -3.43 2.19 -21.20
C MET A 24 -2.00 2.00 -20.67
N THR A 25 -1.02 1.72 -21.54
CA THR A 25 0.38 1.55 -21.14
C THR A 25 1.15 2.87 -21.07
N ASP A 26 0.82 3.87 -21.88
CA ASP A 26 1.51 5.17 -21.94
C ASP A 26 1.28 5.95 -20.64
N VAL A 27 0.04 5.93 -20.14
CA VAL A 27 -0.34 6.64 -18.90
C VAL A 27 0.31 6.05 -17.64
N ILE A 28 0.95 4.88 -17.73
CA ILE A 28 1.69 4.23 -16.63
C ILE A 28 3.18 4.04 -16.95
N SER A 29 3.70 4.78 -17.93
CA SER A 29 5.11 4.71 -18.36
C SER A 29 6.11 5.06 -17.25
N HIS A 30 5.75 5.90 -16.27
CA HIS A 30 6.58 6.20 -15.09
C HIS A 30 6.97 4.94 -14.30
N ARG A 31 6.16 3.89 -14.37
CA ARG A 31 6.48 2.62 -13.69
C ARG A 31 7.58 1.85 -14.39
N GLY A 32 7.69 1.96 -15.70
CA GLY A 32 8.60 1.18 -16.53
C GLY A 32 9.07 2.00 -17.72
N PRO A 33 10.04 2.90 -17.51
CA PRO A 33 10.49 3.84 -18.53
C PRO A 33 11.42 3.20 -19.58
N ASP A 34 11.96 2.01 -19.33
CA ASP A 34 13.06 1.46 -20.14
C ASP A 34 12.57 0.82 -21.44
N ALA A 35 11.41 0.15 -21.42
CA ALA A 35 10.83 -0.50 -22.59
C ALA A 35 9.31 -0.64 -22.52
N ALA A 36 8.70 -0.86 -23.69
CA ALA A 36 7.30 -1.23 -23.82
C ALA A 36 7.15 -2.48 -24.70
N GLY A 37 6.18 -3.32 -24.40
CA GLY A 37 5.88 -4.52 -25.18
C GLY A 37 4.40 -4.84 -25.21
N TYR A 38 3.97 -5.50 -26.29
CA TYR A 38 2.57 -5.78 -26.56
C TYR A 38 2.36 -7.16 -27.16
N TYR A 39 1.32 -7.85 -26.71
CA TYR A 39 0.82 -9.07 -27.33
C TYR A 39 -0.65 -8.87 -27.71
N ARG A 40 -1.01 -9.31 -28.91
CA ARG A 40 -2.38 -9.26 -29.42
C ARG A 40 -2.73 -10.63 -29.98
N GLY A 41 -3.84 -11.18 -29.50
CA GLY A 41 -4.44 -12.41 -29.99
C GLY A 41 -5.94 -12.23 -30.22
N PRO A 42 -6.65 -13.27 -30.67
CA PRO A 42 -8.11 -13.22 -30.81
C PRO A 42 -8.77 -12.83 -29.48
N GLY A 43 -9.42 -11.67 -29.44
CA GLY A 43 -10.10 -11.15 -28.25
C GLY A 43 -9.20 -10.69 -27.10
N ILE A 44 -7.88 -10.70 -27.21
CA ILE A 44 -6.96 -10.38 -26.10
C ILE A 44 -5.91 -9.35 -26.52
N GLY A 45 -5.64 -8.39 -25.64
CA GLY A 45 -4.52 -7.47 -25.71
C GLY A 45 -3.81 -7.40 -24.36
N LEU A 46 -2.50 -7.61 -24.36
CA LEU A 46 -1.62 -7.54 -23.20
C LEU A 46 -0.55 -6.48 -23.47
N GLY A 47 -0.36 -5.55 -22.55
CA GLY A 47 0.60 -4.46 -22.64
C GLY A 47 1.47 -4.38 -21.39
N HIS A 48 2.75 -4.09 -21.57
CA HIS A 48 3.74 -4.06 -20.51
C HIS A 48 4.67 -2.85 -20.64
N ARG A 49 5.03 -2.25 -19.49
CA ARG A 49 6.04 -1.20 -19.30
C ARG A 49 7.15 -1.72 -18.39
N ARG A 50 8.38 -1.75 -18.88
CA ARG A 50 9.52 -2.40 -18.21
C ARG A 50 10.39 -1.40 -17.46
N LEU A 51 10.68 -1.67 -16.19
CA LEU A 51 11.91 -1.22 -15.53
C LEU A 51 12.82 -2.43 -15.43
N SER A 52 13.98 -2.36 -16.06
CA SER A 52 14.88 -3.50 -16.24
C SER A 52 15.76 -3.64 -15.00
N ILE A 53 15.54 -4.72 -14.24
CA ILE A 53 16.26 -5.00 -12.98
C ILE A 53 17.00 -6.33 -13.04
N ILE A 54 16.33 -7.38 -13.50
CA ILE A 54 16.90 -8.72 -13.73
C ILE A 54 16.83 -9.04 -15.22
N ASP A 55 17.89 -9.67 -15.74
CA ASP A 55 18.00 -10.14 -17.12
C ASP A 55 17.75 -9.02 -18.13
N LEU A 56 18.59 -7.99 -18.08
CA LEU A 56 18.46 -6.77 -18.88
C LEU A 56 18.33 -7.06 -20.39
N ALA A 57 18.96 -8.14 -20.86
CA ALA A 57 19.03 -8.48 -22.28
C ALA A 57 17.86 -9.32 -22.81
N THR A 58 17.32 -10.26 -22.01
CA THR A 58 16.31 -11.22 -22.52
C THR A 58 15.00 -11.25 -21.75
N GLY A 59 14.88 -10.51 -20.65
CA GLY A 59 13.66 -10.39 -19.84
C GLY A 59 12.56 -9.49 -20.42
N ASP A 60 12.47 -9.36 -21.74
CA ASP A 60 11.40 -8.57 -22.38
C ASP A 60 10.04 -9.27 -22.26
N GLN A 61 9.00 -8.46 -22.10
CA GLN A 61 7.63 -8.93 -21.92
C GLN A 61 6.68 -8.22 -22.89
N PRO A 62 5.58 -8.86 -23.35
CA PRO A 62 5.06 -10.17 -22.94
C PRO A 62 5.98 -11.35 -23.30
N LEU A 63 6.04 -12.34 -22.41
CA LEU A 63 6.86 -13.55 -22.59
C LEU A 63 5.96 -14.76 -22.82
N GLY A 64 6.29 -15.58 -23.82
CA GLY A 64 5.51 -16.76 -24.18
C GLY A 64 6.24 -18.08 -23.95
N ASN A 65 5.49 -19.17 -23.86
CA ASN A 65 6.02 -20.53 -23.91
C ASN A 65 6.55 -20.86 -25.32
N GLU A 66 7.07 -22.08 -25.52
CA GLU A 66 7.77 -22.50 -26.74
C GLU A 66 6.92 -22.38 -28.01
N ASP A 67 5.60 -22.59 -27.91
CA ASP A 67 4.64 -22.50 -29.02
C ASP A 67 3.79 -21.21 -29.01
N GLY A 68 4.03 -20.34 -28.03
CA GLY A 68 3.34 -19.06 -27.84
C GLY A 68 1.85 -19.16 -27.46
N GLN A 69 1.34 -20.34 -27.12
CA GLN A 69 -0.06 -20.52 -26.68
C GLN A 69 -0.32 -19.95 -25.28
N VAL A 70 0.72 -19.89 -24.44
CA VAL A 70 0.69 -19.26 -23.13
C VAL A 70 1.52 -17.99 -23.17
N GLN A 71 0.97 -16.87 -22.72
CA GLN A 71 1.64 -15.56 -22.68
C GLN A 71 1.52 -14.94 -21.30
N VAL A 72 2.58 -14.32 -20.80
CA VAL A 72 2.58 -13.62 -19.51
C VAL A 72 3.00 -12.16 -19.66
N ILE A 73 2.36 -11.29 -18.88
CA ILE A 73 2.89 -9.99 -18.48
C ILE A 73 2.92 -9.92 -16.95
N PHE A 74 3.95 -9.30 -16.39
CA PHE A 74 4.31 -9.42 -14.99
C PHE A 74 4.91 -8.12 -14.46
N ASN A 75 4.41 -7.68 -13.31
CA ASN A 75 4.93 -6.60 -12.50
C ASN A 75 5.30 -7.14 -11.12
N GLY A 76 6.59 -7.27 -10.83
CA GLY A 76 7.07 -7.70 -9.52
C GLY A 76 8.41 -8.41 -9.61
N GLU A 77 8.68 -9.21 -8.59
CA GLU A 77 9.86 -10.06 -8.45
C GLU A 77 9.46 -11.39 -7.77
N ILE A 78 9.84 -12.53 -8.36
CA ILE A 78 9.74 -13.84 -7.70
C ILE A 78 11.12 -14.25 -7.18
N TYR A 79 11.42 -13.92 -5.92
CA TYR A 79 12.76 -14.07 -5.36
C TYR A 79 13.28 -15.51 -5.31
N ASN A 80 12.40 -16.52 -5.24
CA ASN A 80 12.79 -17.93 -5.28
C ASN A 80 12.79 -18.53 -6.70
N PHE A 81 12.86 -17.71 -7.76
CA PHE A 81 12.78 -18.21 -9.14
C PHE A 81 13.83 -19.27 -9.48
N ALA A 82 15.05 -19.18 -8.92
CA ALA A 82 16.09 -20.18 -9.17
C ALA A 82 15.71 -21.59 -8.67
N GLU A 83 15.07 -21.66 -7.49
CA GLU A 83 14.56 -22.91 -6.91
C GLU A 83 13.43 -23.49 -7.78
N VAL A 84 12.45 -22.66 -8.12
CA VAL A 84 11.30 -23.05 -8.94
C VAL A 84 11.73 -23.47 -10.34
N ARG A 85 12.70 -22.77 -10.94
CA ARG A 85 13.29 -23.12 -12.23
C ARG A 85 13.95 -24.50 -12.18
N ALA A 86 14.71 -24.80 -11.13
CA ALA A 86 15.34 -26.11 -10.99
C ALA A 86 14.29 -27.23 -10.94
N GLU A 87 13.20 -27.04 -10.19
CA GLU A 87 12.07 -27.99 -10.17
C GLU A 87 11.44 -28.16 -11.57
N LEU A 88 11.12 -27.06 -12.26
CA LEU A 88 10.50 -27.10 -13.59
C LEU A 88 11.40 -27.76 -14.64
N VAL A 89 12.72 -27.55 -14.58
CA VAL A 89 13.68 -28.24 -15.45
C VAL A 89 13.65 -29.75 -15.20
N THR A 90 13.56 -30.20 -13.94
CA THR A 90 13.42 -31.64 -13.65
C THR A 90 12.09 -32.24 -14.14
N LEU A 91 11.06 -31.41 -14.29
CA LEU A 91 9.77 -31.79 -14.84
C LEU A 91 9.72 -31.71 -16.37
N GLY A 92 10.81 -31.25 -17.02
CA GLY A 92 10.99 -31.29 -18.46
C GLY A 92 10.82 -29.95 -19.20
N HIS A 93 10.58 -28.84 -18.49
CA HIS A 93 10.45 -27.51 -19.07
C HIS A 93 11.80 -26.96 -19.56
N ARG A 94 11.78 -26.14 -20.63
CA ARG A 94 12.98 -25.56 -21.23
C ARG A 94 12.91 -24.05 -21.24
N PHE A 95 13.87 -23.42 -20.56
CA PHE A 95 13.94 -21.97 -20.43
C PHE A 95 14.78 -21.34 -21.53
N ARG A 96 14.36 -20.16 -22.00
CA ARG A 96 15.00 -19.32 -23.00
C ARG A 96 15.68 -18.09 -22.40
N THR A 97 15.24 -17.69 -21.21
CA THR A 97 15.69 -16.50 -20.48
C THR A 97 16.25 -16.92 -19.12
N ASN A 98 16.84 -15.95 -18.42
CA ASN A 98 17.17 -16.07 -17.00
C ASN A 98 16.27 -15.18 -16.12
N SER A 99 15.25 -14.55 -16.71
CA SER A 99 14.26 -13.76 -15.99
C SER A 99 13.38 -14.65 -15.11
N ASP A 100 13.04 -14.13 -13.94
CA ASP A 100 12.00 -14.67 -13.07
C ASP A 100 10.60 -14.64 -13.70
N THR A 101 10.41 -13.93 -14.80
CA THR A 101 9.14 -13.94 -15.56
C THR A 101 8.83 -15.33 -16.14
N GLU A 102 9.84 -16.03 -16.65
CA GLU A 102 9.64 -17.27 -17.41
C GLU A 102 9.13 -18.43 -16.54
N ILE A 103 9.46 -18.43 -15.24
CA ILE A 103 8.92 -19.43 -14.32
C ILE A 103 7.41 -19.32 -14.14
N ILE A 104 6.80 -18.16 -14.44
CA ILE A 104 5.35 -17.99 -14.38
C ILE A 104 4.68 -18.75 -15.52
N VAL A 105 5.24 -18.64 -16.73
CA VAL A 105 4.72 -19.32 -17.93
C VAL A 105 4.76 -20.83 -17.72
N HIS A 106 5.93 -21.37 -17.42
CA HIS A 106 6.10 -22.81 -17.23
C HIS A 106 5.44 -23.32 -15.95
N GLY A 107 5.43 -22.52 -14.88
CA GLY A 107 4.69 -22.84 -13.66
C GLY A 107 3.19 -22.97 -13.92
N TYR A 108 2.61 -22.10 -14.75
CA TYR A 108 1.21 -22.21 -15.15
C TYR A 108 0.95 -23.44 -16.02
N GLU A 109 1.83 -23.78 -16.97
CA GLU A 109 1.70 -25.01 -17.75
C GLU A 109 1.70 -26.26 -16.88
N GLN A 110 2.56 -26.27 -15.85
CA GLN A 110 2.75 -27.43 -14.99
C GLN A 110 1.70 -27.57 -13.89
N TRP A 111 1.27 -26.46 -13.28
CA TRP A 111 0.43 -26.46 -12.07
C TRP A 111 -0.87 -25.67 -12.23
N GLY A 112 -1.14 -25.08 -13.40
CA GLY A 112 -2.27 -24.20 -13.62
C GLY A 112 -2.24 -22.99 -12.68
N THR A 113 -3.39 -22.61 -12.14
CA THR A 113 -3.50 -21.48 -11.20
C THR A 113 -2.82 -21.72 -9.86
N SER A 114 -2.47 -22.97 -9.51
CA SER A 114 -1.77 -23.29 -8.26
C SER A 114 -0.27 -22.97 -8.29
N CYS A 115 0.26 -22.50 -9.43
CA CYS A 115 1.66 -22.06 -9.51
C CYS A 115 1.99 -20.94 -8.50
N VAL A 116 1.01 -20.09 -8.16
CA VAL A 116 1.15 -19.00 -7.17
C VAL A 116 1.54 -19.50 -5.77
N ASP A 117 1.23 -20.76 -5.44
CA ASP A 117 1.58 -21.35 -4.15
C ASP A 117 3.11 -21.53 -4.01
N ARG A 118 3.82 -21.71 -5.13
CA ARG A 118 5.27 -21.91 -5.19
C ARG A 118 6.08 -20.62 -5.23
N PHE A 119 5.44 -19.49 -5.54
CA PHE A 119 6.15 -18.23 -5.70
C PHE A 119 6.32 -17.50 -4.37
N ARG A 120 7.56 -17.12 -4.07
CA ARG A 120 7.92 -16.24 -2.94
C ARG A 120 8.37 -14.91 -3.49
N GLY A 121 7.54 -13.89 -3.36
CA GLY A 121 7.82 -12.59 -3.93
C GLY A 121 6.69 -11.60 -3.80
N MET A 122 6.88 -10.47 -4.46
CA MET A 122 5.90 -9.41 -4.62
C MET A 122 5.51 -9.40 -6.10
N PHE A 123 4.24 -9.55 -6.45
CA PHE A 123 3.86 -9.76 -7.84
C PHE A 123 2.41 -9.42 -8.15
N ALA A 124 2.20 -8.89 -9.35
CA ALA A 124 0.96 -8.88 -10.07
C ALA A 124 1.24 -9.37 -11.49
N PHE A 125 0.56 -10.41 -11.96
CA PHE A 125 0.75 -10.91 -13.32
C PHE A 125 -0.57 -11.24 -14.01
N ALA A 126 -0.53 -11.26 -15.34
CA ALA A 126 -1.59 -11.76 -16.20
C ALA A 126 -1.04 -12.85 -17.11
N VAL A 127 -1.70 -14.01 -17.12
CA VAL A 127 -1.44 -15.11 -18.06
C VAL A 127 -2.62 -15.25 -19.01
N TRP A 128 -2.33 -15.25 -20.31
CA TRP A 128 -3.28 -15.64 -21.34
C TRP A 128 -3.00 -17.07 -21.80
N ASP A 129 -4.00 -17.93 -21.70
CA ASP A 129 -3.98 -19.31 -22.18
C ASP A 129 -4.92 -19.41 -23.39
N ALA A 130 -4.32 -19.46 -24.58
CA ALA A 130 -5.05 -19.48 -25.84
C ALA A 130 -5.82 -20.79 -26.06
N ALA A 131 -5.30 -21.92 -25.58
CA ALA A 131 -5.91 -23.23 -25.72
C ALA A 131 -7.23 -23.31 -24.94
N HIS A 132 -7.24 -22.79 -23.70
CA HIS A 132 -8.43 -22.75 -22.86
C HIS A 132 -9.26 -21.47 -23.00
N ARG A 133 -8.76 -20.47 -23.74
CA ARG A 133 -9.38 -19.13 -23.90
C ARG A 133 -9.62 -18.47 -22.55
N ARG A 134 -8.57 -18.46 -21.74
CA ARG A 134 -8.61 -18.10 -20.33
C ARG A 134 -7.61 -17.00 -20.05
N LEU A 135 -8.08 -15.93 -19.39
CA LEU A 135 -7.24 -14.94 -18.75
C LEU A 135 -7.15 -15.27 -17.26
N VAL A 136 -5.92 -15.37 -16.74
CA VAL A 136 -5.64 -15.53 -15.31
C VAL A 136 -4.90 -14.29 -14.83
N LEU A 137 -5.43 -13.62 -13.81
CA LEU A 137 -4.72 -12.56 -13.09
C LEU A 137 -4.38 -13.05 -11.69
N ALA A 138 -3.18 -12.76 -11.20
CA ALA A 138 -2.81 -13.09 -9.83
C ALA A 138 -2.16 -11.90 -9.15
N ARG A 139 -2.44 -11.73 -7.85
CA ARG A 139 -1.83 -10.72 -6.98
C ARG A 139 -1.23 -11.39 -5.75
N ASP A 140 -0.03 -10.97 -5.38
CA ASP A 140 0.75 -11.57 -4.29
C ASP A 140 0.03 -11.57 -2.94
N ARG A 141 0.59 -12.34 -2.00
CA ARG A 141 -0.01 -12.68 -0.69
C ARG A 141 -0.42 -11.44 0.13
N LEU A 142 0.29 -10.34 -0.03
CA LEU A 142 0.11 -9.13 0.77
C LEU A 142 -0.34 -7.94 -0.09
N GLY A 143 -0.50 -8.14 -1.39
CA GLY A 143 -0.89 -7.10 -2.32
C GLY A 143 0.15 -6.00 -2.46
N VAL A 144 1.44 -6.31 -2.26
CA VAL A 144 2.54 -5.35 -2.45
C VAL A 144 2.46 -4.77 -3.85
N LYS A 145 2.20 -5.62 -4.85
CA LYS A 145 1.99 -5.16 -6.22
C LYS A 145 0.52 -4.90 -6.51
N PRO A 146 0.22 -3.78 -7.16
CA PRO A 146 -1.14 -3.30 -7.42
C PRO A 146 -1.75 -4.03 -8.62
N LEU A 147 -3.03 -4.35 -8.55
CA LEU A 147 -3.78 -4.88 -9.69
C LEU A 147 -5.26 -4.52 -9.57
N TYR A 148 -5.78 -3.85 -10.58
CA TYR A 148 -7.16 -3.39 -10.68
C TYR A 148 -7.84 -4.03 -11.88
N TYR A 149 -9.14 -4.24 -11.79
CA TYR A 149 -9.94 -4.75 -12.90
C TYR A 149 -11.34 -4.11 -12.94
N ALA A 150 -11.89 -4.05 -14.15
CA ALA A 150 -13.27 -3.68 -14.43
C ALA A 150 -13.92 -4.77 -15.29
N GLU A 151 -15.05 -5.29 -14.81
CA GLU A 151 -15.89 -6.19 -15.58
C GLU A 151 -16.72 -5.35 -16.56
N LEU A 152 -16.72 -5.74 -17.84
CA LEU A 152 -17.60 -5.17 -18.86
C LEU A 152 -18.72 -6.18 -19.10
N PRO A 153 -19.93 -5.97 -18.53
CA PRO A 153 -20.98 -7.00 -18.51
C PRO A 153 -21.27 -7.61 -19.89
N GLY A 154 -21.10 -8.93 -20.01
CA GLY A 154 -21.30 -9.68 -21.27
C GLY A 154 -20.28 -9.40 -22.37
N VAL A 155 -19.33 -8.49 -22.16
CA VAL A 155 -18.33 -8.08 -23.15
C VAL A 155 -16.96 -8.65 -22.82
N GLY A 156 -16.49 -8.52 -21.57
CA GLY A 156 -15.13 -8.87 -21.22
C GLY A 156 -14.65 -8.28 -19.90
N ILE A 157 -13.33 -8.13 -19.78
CA ILE A 157 -12.64 -7.56 -18.63
C ILE A 157 -11.49 -6.66 -19.08
N VAL A 158 -11.29 -5.55 -18.38
CA VAL A 158 -10.15 -4.63 -18.52
C VAL A 158 -9.38 -4.65 -17.21
N PHE A 159 -8.05 -4.63 -17.25
CA PHE A 159 -7.22 -4.68 -16.06
C PHE A 159 -5.94 -3.85 -16.21
N GLY A 160 -5.30 -3.54 -15.09
CA GLY A 160 -4.00 -2.88 -15.08
C GLY A 160 -3.45 -2.61 -13.68
N SER A 161 -2.18 -2.20 -13.62
CA SER A 161 -1.47 -1.89 -12.36
C SER A 161 -1.96 -0.62 -11.66
N GLU A 162 -2.63 0.28 -12.37
CA GLU A 162 -3.10 1.56 -11.84
C GLU A 162 -4.47 1.88 -12.45
N ILE A 163 -5.38 2.52 -11.70
CA ILE A 163 -6.76 2.73 -12.15
C ILE A 163 -6.80 3.55 -13.43
N LYS A 164 -5.92 4.57 -13.54
CA LYS A 164 -5.85 5.42 -14.73
C LYS A 164 -5.56 4.65 -16.01
N ALA A 165 -4.86 3.51 -15.95
CA ALA A 165 -4.70 2.64 -17.12
C ALA A 165 -6.05 2.09 -17.61
N LEU A 166 -6.95 1.69 -16.71
CA LEU A 166 -8.28 1.20 -17.08
C LEU A 166 -9.16 2.32 -17.64
N LEU A 167 -8.98 3.56 -17.16
CA LEU A 167 -9.77 4.71 -17.61
C LEU A 167 -9.47 5.14 -19.06
N GLU A 168 -8.34 4.73 -19.61
CA GLU A 168 -8.02 4.92 -21.04
C GLU A 168 -8.88 4.04 -21.96
N ASP A 169 -9.52 2.99 -21.42
CA ASP A 169 -10.49 2.22 -22.16
C ASP A 169 -11.87 2.92 -22.16
N PRO A 170 -12.43 3.27 -23.33
CA PRO A 170 -13.68 4.02 -23.41
C PRO A 170 -14.90 3.25 -22.89
N ALA A 171 -14.79 1.92 -22.70
CA ALA A 171 -15.85 1.12 -22.10
C ALA A 171 -15.88 1.22 -20.57
N VAL A 172 -14.83 1.75 -19.93
CA VAL A 172 -14.77 1.93 -18.48
C VAL A 172 -15.36 3.28 -18.09
N GLN A 173 -16.43 3.23 -17.31
CA GLN A 173 -17.11 4.42 -16.83
C GLN A 173 -16.35 5.07 -15.67
N ARG A 174 -16.38 6.40 -15.62
CA ARG A 174 -15.76 7.23 -14.56
C ARG A 174 -16.75 7.59 -13.43
N ASP A 175 -17.83 6.83 -13.29
CA ASP A 175 -18.81 7.05 -12.23
C ASP A 175 -18.20 6.74 -10.87
N TRP A 176 -18.40 7.63 -9.89
CA TRP A 176 -17.84 7.50 -8.55
C TRP A 176 -18.89 7.07 -7.52
N ARG A 177 -18.45 6.38 -6.46
CA ARG A 177 -19.30 5.84 -5.39
C ARG A 177 -19.36 6.79 -4.18
N PRO A 178 -20.53 7.29 -3.78
CA PRO A 178 -20.70 8.11 -2.57
C PRO A 178 -20.18 7.44 -1.30
N GLU A 179 -20.42 6.14 -1.15
CA GLU A 179 -20.03 5.36 0.01
C GLU A 179 -18.49 5.24 0.11
N ALA A 180 -17.80 5.26 -1.03
CA ALA A 180 -16.33 5.29 -1.05
C ALA A 180 -15.77 6.64 -0.58
N ILE A 181 -16.47 7.75 -0.84
CA ILE A 181 -16.11 9.08 -0.28
C ILE A 181 -16.31 9.08 1.23
N ASP A 182 -17.43 8.53 1.73
CA ASP A 182 -17.68 8.42 3.17
C ASP A 182 -16.60 7.57 3.88
N THR A 183 -16.19 6.48 3.24
CA THR A 183 -15.11 5.60 3.71
C THR A 183 -13.76 6.31 3.69
N PHE A 184 -13.40 6.98 2.59
CA PHE A 184 -12.18 7.76 2.48
C PHE A 184 -12.09 8.85 3.56
N LEU A 185 -13.17 9.59 3.83
CA LEU A 185 -13.19 10.63 4.87
C LEU A 185 -13.11 10.07 6.30
N THR A 186 -13.31 8.76 6.44
CA THR A 186 -13.20 8.04 7.71
C THR A 186 -11.83 7.40 7.89
N LEU A 187 -11.18 6.94 6.80
CA LEU A 187 -9.99 6.08 6.85
C LEU A 187 -8.75 6.64 6.14
N LEU A 188 -8.84 7.75 5.40
CA LEU A 188 -7.83 8.33 4.50
C LEU A 188 -7.62 7.60 3.16
N TYR A 189 -8.20 6.41 2.99
CA TYR A 189 -8.10 5.59 1.78
C TYR A 189 -9.39 4.80 1.54
N VAL A 190 -9.53 4.21 0.35
CA VAL A 190 -10.65 3.31 0.03
C VAL A 190 -10.17 1.85 0.12
N PRO A 191 -10.68 1.04 1.06
CA PRO A 191 -10.24 -0.34 1.25
C PRO A 191 -10.68 -1.27 0.11
N ALA A 192 -9.89 -2.31 -0.16
CA ALA A 192 -10.26 -3.36 -1.09
C ALA A 192 -11.53 -4.12 -0.61
N PRO A 193 -12.35 -4.66 -1.54
CA PRO A 193 -12.16 -4.72 -3.00
C PRO A 193 -12.58 -3.43 -3.73
N ASP A 194 -13.07 -2.43 -3.02
CA ASP A 194 -13.61 -1.23 -3.62
C ASP A 194 -12.53 -0.24 -4.07
N THR A 195 -12.94 0.69 -4.92
CA THR A 195 -12.23 1.90 -5.35
C THR A 195 -13.21 3.05 -5.33
N ILE A 196 -12.73 4.28 -5.48
CA ILE A 196 -13.61 5.44 -5.66
C ILE A 196 -14.57 5.30 -6.86
N TYR A 197 -14.22 4.51 -7.89
CA TYR A 197 -15.03 4.31 -9.09
C TYR A 197 -15.97 3.12 -8.95
N ALA A 198 -17.21 3.25 -9.40
CA ALA A 198 -18.25 2.21 -9.25
C ALA A 198 -17.94 0.93 -10.04
N GLY A 199 -17.36 1.07 -11.24
CA GLY A 199 -17.08 -0.05 -12.15
C GLY A 199 -15.72 -0.74 -11.94
N ILE A 200 -14.88 -0.24 -11.01
CA ILE A 200 -13.50 -0.69 -10.86
C ILE A 200 -13.29 -1.28 -9.47
N LYS A 201 -12.63 -2.44 -9.42
CA LYS A 201 -12.31 -3.18 -8.21
C LYS A 201 -10.80 -3.36 -8.08
N LYS A 202 -10.31 -3.31 -6.84
CA LYS A 202 -8.99 -3.84 -6.46
C LYS A 202 -9.08 -5.37 -6.50
N LEU A 203 -8.16 -6.06 -7.19
CA LEU A 203 -8.02 -7.50 -6.97
C LEU A 203 -7.51 -7.70 -5.53
N PRO A 204 -8.23 -8.41 -4.64
CA PRO A 204 -7.77 -8.57 -3.26
C PRO A 204 -6.40 -9.26 -3.19
N ALA A 205 -5.61 -8.92 -2.18
CA ALA A 205 -4.34 -9.62 -1.92
C ALA A 205 -4.57 -11.13 -1.76
N ALA A 206 -3.54 -11.91 -2.08
CA ALA A 206 -3.55 -13.37 -2.06
C ALA A 206 -4.65 -13.98 -2.93
N SER A 207 -4.96 -13.39 -4.10
CA SER A 207 -6.07 -13.85 -4.94
C SER A 207 -5.67 -14.09 -6.39
N VAL A 208 -6.34 -15.07 -6.99
CA VAL A 208 -6.32 -15.36 -8.43
C VAL A 208 -7.70 -15.05 -8.99
N LEU A 209 -7.75 -14.27 -10.06
CA LEU A 209 -8.92 -14.04 -10.88
C LEU A 209 -8.81 -14.87 -12.16
N VAL A 210 -9.84 -15.65 -12.47
CA VAL A 210 -9.96 -16.39 -13.72
C VAL A 210 -11.14 -15.83 -14.51
N ALA A 211 -10.88 -15.36 -15.72
CA ALA A 211 -11.90 -14.93 -16.67
C ALA A 211 -11.95 -15.92 -17.85
N GLU A 212 -13.05 -16.67 -17.95
CA GLU A 212 -13.27 -17.65 -19.00
C GLU A 212 -14.78 -17.83 -19.25
N ARG A 213 -15.16 -18.15 -20.49
CA ARG A 213 -16.56 -18.52 -20.85
C ARG A 213 -17.62 -17.49 -20.41
N GLY A 214 -17.27 -16.19 -20.43
CA GLY A 214 -18.20 -15.13 -20.02
C GLY A 214 -18.33 -14.94 -18.51
N GLN A 215 -17.52 -15.61 -17.71
CA GLN A 215 -17.55 -15.56 -16.25
C GLN A 215 -16.22 -15.07 -15.69
N VAL A 216 -16.29 -14.39 -14.55
CA VAL A 216 -15.13 -13.94 -13.76
C VAL A 216 -15.25 -14.55 -12.37
N LYS A 217 -14.21 -15.26 -11.93
CA LYS A 217 -14.14 -15.86 -10.60
C LYS A 217 -12.87 -15.45 -9.89
N VAL A 218 -13.01 -14.91 -8.67
CA VAL A 218 -11.90 -14.58 -7.79
C VAL A 218 -11.79 -15.63 -6.69
N THR A 219 -10.61 -16.19 -6.48
CA THR A 219 -10.32 -17.19 -5.44
C THR A 219 -9.11 -16.76 -4.64
N LYS A 220 -9.25 -16.75 -3.30
CA LYS A 220 -8.13 -16.52 -2.38
C LYS A 220 -7.28 -17.79 -2.29
N TYR A 221 -5.96 -17.68 -2.42
CA TYR A 221 -5.03 -18.81 -2.37
C TYR A 221 -4.19 -18.86 -1.08
N TRP A 222 -4.12 -17.77 -0.30
CA TRP A 222 -3.34 -17.72 0.94
C TRP A 222 -4.00 -16.87 2.03
N ASP A 223 -3.73 -17.19 3.30
CA ASP A 223 -4.17 -16.42 4.47
C ASP A 223 -3.24 -16.66 5.68
N LEU A 224 -3.19 -15.72 6.61
CA LEU A 224 -2.41 -15.84 7.85
C LEU A 224 -3.15 -16.66 8.90
N ALA A 225 -2.53 -17.75 9.36
CA ALA A 225 -3.04 -18.55 10.46
C ALA A 225 -2.39 -18.12 11.79
N PHE A 226 -3.20 -17.58 12.70
CA PHE A 226 -2.79 -17.28 14.07
C PHE A 226 -3.13 -18.47 14.96
N SER A 227 -2.13 -19.29 15.29
CA SER A 227 -2.29 -20.37 16.27
C SER A 227 -2.11 -19.87 17.70
N GLY A 228 -1.15 -18.97 17.95
CA GLY A 228 -0.96 -18.28 19.23
C GLY A 228 -0.85 -19.18 20.47
N GLU A 229 -0.61 -20.48 20.28
CA GLU A 229 -0.50 -21.47 21.35
C GLU A 229 0.91 -21.49 21.92
N ASP A 230 1.01 -21.74 23.23
CA ASP A 230 2.29 -21.92 23.91
C ASP A 230 2.92 -23.23 23.42
N SER A 231 3.86 -23.12 22.49
CA SER A 231 4.57 -24.25 21.90
C SER A 231 5.64 -24.82 22.85
N GLY A 232 5.77 -24.31 24.08
CA GLY A 232 6.84 -24.68 25.01
C GLY A 232 8.23 -24.18 24.58
N ARG A 233 8.29 -23.28 23.59
CA ARG A 233 9.55 -22.71 23.07
C ARG A 233 10.04 -21.57 23.94
N THR A 234 11.36 -21.49 24.09
CA THR A 234 12.03 -20.42 24.83
C THR A 234 12.12 -19.13 24.00
N GLU A 235 12.40 -18.00 24.66
CA GLU A 235 12.66 -16.73 23.96
C GLU A 235 13.83 -16.86 22.97
N ASP A 236 14.86 -17.63 23.32
CA ASP A 236 16.04 -17.85 22.47
C ASP A 236 15.68 -18.66 21.21
N ASP A 237 14.82 -19.68 21.32
CA ASP A 237 14.35 -20.45 20.15
C ASP A 237 13.62 -19.55 19.13
N TYR A 238 12.86 -18.56 19.61
CA TYR A 238 12.20 -17.59 18.75
C TYR A 238 13.20 -16.58 18.16
N LEU A 239 14.22 -16.18 18.91
CA LEU A 239 15.27 -15.28 18.41
C LEU A 239 16.10 -15.93 17.30
N GLU A 240 16.44 -17.21 17.42
CA GLU A 240 17.21 -17.95 16.40
C GLU A 240 16.41 -18.12 15.10
N GLU A 241 15.14 -18.51 15.18
CA GLU A 241 14.29 -18.62 13.98
C GLU A 241 14.07 -17.23 13.35
N LEU A 242 13.88 -16.18 14.16
CA LEU A 242 13.77 -14.81 13.65
C LEU A 242 15.04 -14.33 12.94
N ASP A 243 16.23 -14.59 13.49
CA ASP A 243 17.51 -14.23 12.85
C ASP A 243 17.67 -14.93 11.50
N SER A 244 17.37 -16.24 11.46
CA SER A 244 17.44 -17.04 10.24
C SER A 244 16.47 -16.54 9.16
N LEU A 245 15.21 -16.29 9.52
CA LEU A 245 14.19 -15.82 8.60
C LEU A 245 14.47 -14.40 8.08
N LEU A 246 14.98 -13.50 8.91
CA LEU A 246 15.37 -12.15 8.47
C LEU A 246 16.57 -12.19 7.54
N ARG A 247 17.59 -13.00 7.85
CA ARG A 247 18.75 -13.22 6.99
C ARG A 247 18.32 -13.74 5.62
N GLU A 248 17.46 -14.75 5.59
CA GLU A 248 16.92 -15.32 4.35
C GLU A 248 16.07 -14.31 3.58
N ALA A 249 15.13 -13.64 4.25
CA ALA A 249 14.20 -12.68 3.63
C ALA A 249 14.92 -11.49 3.00
N VAL A 250 15.96 -10.96 3.67
CA VAL A 250 16.80 -9.89 3.14
C VAL A 250 17.67 -10.43 2.01
N GLY A 251 18.36 -11.56 2.20
CA GLY A 251 19.23 -12.13 1.18
C GLY A 251 18.55 -12.39 -0.16
N LEU A 252 17.32 -12.91 -0.14
CA LEU A 252 16.50 -13.12 -1.33
C LEU A 252 16.17 -11.82 -2.10
N ARG A 253 16.12 -10.69 -1.41
CA ARG A 253 15.79 -9.38 -2.00
C ARG A 253 17.01 -8.61 -2.48
N LEU A 254 18.22 -9.14 -2.30
CA LEU A 254 19.46 -8.56 -2.82
C LEU A 254 19.78 -9.01 -4.26
N ILE A 255 19.00 -9.94 -4.84
CA ILE A 255 19.18 -10.39 -6.22
C ILE A 255 18.80 -9.26 -7.19
N SER A 256 19.78 -8.69 -7.90
CA SER A 256 19.60 -7.57 -8.82
C SER A 256 20.79 -7.44 -9.78
N ASP A 257 20.54 -7.17 -11.07
CA ASP A 257 21.60 -6.84 -12.04
C ASP A 257 21.91 -5.33 -12.10
N VAL A 258 21.18 -4.53 -11.32
CA VAL A 258 21.31 -3.06 -11.22
C VAL A 258 21.67 -2.62 -9.79
N PRO A 259 22.23 -1.41 -9.60
CA PRO A 259 22.54 -0.89 -8.27
C PRO A 259 21.33 -0.88 -7.33
N LEU A 260 21.55 -1.35 -6.10
CA LEU A 260 20.53 -1.43 -5.06
C LEU A 260 21.03 -0.81 -3.74
N GLY A 261 20.11 -0.16 -3.03
CA GLY A 261 20.36 0.48 -1.74
C GLY A 261 19.26 0.17 -0.72
N ALA A 262 19.17 0.97 0.34
CA ALA A 262 18.12 0.86 1.35
C ALA A 262 17.73 2.23 1.92
N PHE A 263 16.45 2.38 2.27
CA PHE A 263 16.01 3.50 3.10
C PHE A 263 16.43 3.29 4.55
N LEU A 264 16.98 4.32 5.19
CA LEU A 264 17.44 4.26 6.57
C LEU A 264 16.90 5.45 7.38
N SER A 265 16.02 5.17 8.34
CA SER A 265 15.46 6.18 9.27
C SER A 265 16.10 6.16 10.66
N GLY A 266 16.97 5.17 10.92
CA GLY A 266 17.43 4.88 12.28
C GLY A 266 16.32 4.35 13.20
N GLY A 267 15.18 3.92 12.63
CA GLY A 267 14.16 3.14 13.34
C GLY A 267 14.46 1.64 13.32
N ILE A 268 13.85 0.88 14.24
CA ILE A 268 14.08 -0.57 14.45
C ILE A 268 14.03 -1.37 13.13
N ASP A 269 13.04 -1.09 12.28
CA ASP A 269 12.78 -1.90 11.09
C ASP A 269 13.83 -1.68 10.00
N SER A 270 14.06 -0.40 9.64
CA SER A 270 15.09 -0.04 8.67
C SER A 270 16.49 -0.46 9.12
N SER A 271 16.80 -0.30 10.42
CA SER A 271 18.07 -0.74 10.99
C SER A 271 18.23 -2.26 10.95
N ALA A 272 17.16 -3.02 11.20
CA ALA A 272 17.20 -4.48 11.05
C ALA A 272 17.50 -4.85 9.59
N VAL A 273 16.76 -4.30 8.63
CA VAL A 273 16.97 -4.56 7.20
C VAL A 273 18.40 -4.23 6.77
N VAL A 274 18.92 -3.04 7.10
CA VAL A 274 20.28 -2.62 6.74
C VAL A 274 21.34 -3.48 7.42
N SER A 275 21.13 -3.92 8.67
CA SER A 275 22.09 -4.81 9.35
C SER A 275 22.25 -6.16 8.63
N TYR A 276 21.14 -6.80 8.20
CA TYR A 276 21.22 -8.04 7.43
C TYR A 276 21.70 -7.82 5.99
N MET A 277 21.38 -6.67 5.39
CA MET A 277 21.93 -6.28 4.10
C MET A 277 23.45 -6.17 4.16
N LYS A 278 24.00 -5.53 5.21
CA LYS A 278 25.44 -5.46 5.46
C LYS A 278 26.06 -6.84 5.67
N GLU A 279 25.42 -7.72 6.43
CA GLU A 279 25.92 -9.08 6.68
C GLU A 279 25.99 -9.93 5.41
N THR A 280 25.08 -9.71 4.46
CA THR A 280 24.98 -10.51 3.23
C THR A 280 25.75 -9.89 2.06
N SER A 281 26.03 -8.58 2.10
CA SER A 281 26.67 -7.85 1.01
C SER A 281 28.19 -7.82 1.14
N ALA A 282 28.89 -8.09 0.04
CA ALA A 282 30.35 -7.94 -0.01
C ALA A 282 30.81 -6.46 -0.03
N LYS A 283 29.95 -5.55 -0.48
CA LYS A 283 30.18 -4.10 -0.53
C LYS A 283 29.41 -3.39 0.58
N ALA A 284 29.86 -2.19 0.95
CA ALA A 284 29.12 -1.33 1.85
C ALA A 284 27.72 -1.04 1.26
N PRO A 285 26.63 -1.25 2.04
CA PRO A 285 25.29 -0.89 1.59
C PRO A 285 25.18 0.61 1.32
N VAL A 286 24.58 0.98 0.19
CA VAL A 286 24.14 2.36 -0.06
C VAL A 286 22.87 2.60 0.75
N THR A 287 22.89 3.62 1.60
CA THR A 287 21.79 3.93 2.53
C THR A 287 21.38 5.38 2.39
N ILE A 288 20.07 5.62 2.30
CA ILE A 288 19.51 6.95 2.03
C ILE A 288 18.58 7.35 3.17
N ALA A 289 18.75 8.56 3.67
CA ALA A 289 17.85 9.20 4.62
C ALA A 289 17.41 10.56 4.09
N VAL A 290 16.13 10.91 4.31
CA VAL A 290 15.61 12.25 4.04
C VAL A 290 15.16 12.91 5.34
N GLY A 291 15.67 14.10 5.58
CA GLY A 291 15.21 15.00 6.64
C GLY A 291 14.42 16.17 6.06
N PHE A 292 13.66 16.85 6.91
CA PHE A 292 12.98 18.11 6.61
C PHE A 292 13.63 19.25 7.41
N GLU A 293 13.49 20.48 6.94
CA GLU A 293 14.07 21.66 7.61
C GLU A 293 13.63 21.81 9.08
N GLN A 294 12.45 21.29 9.42
CA GLN A 294 11.95 21.26 10.80
C GLN A 294 12.65 20.17 11.61
N GLN A 295 13.49 20.57 12.57
CA GLN A 295 14.27 19.67 13.44
C GLN A 295 13.44 18.62 14.19
N GLU A 296 12.16 18.89 14.49
CA GLU A 296 11.27 17.93 15.17
C GLU A 296 10.96 16.68 14.32
N TYR A 297 11.23 16.73 13.01
CA TYR A 297 10.98 15.67 12.04
C TYR A 297 12.27 15.16 11.39
N ASP A 298 13.44 15.53 11.90
CA ASP A 298 14.73 15.14 11.33
C ASP A 298 15.19 13.77 11.87
N GLU A 299 14.93 12.71 11.11
CA GLU A 299 15.39 11.35 11.42
C GLU A 299 16.84 11.08 10.95
N VAL A 300 17.45 12.00 10.20
CA VAL A 300 18.77 11.82 9.57
C VAL A 300 19.85 11.57 10.60
N GLN A 301 19.81 12.26 11.74
CA GLN A 301 20.82 12.10 12.80
C GLN A 301 20.85 10.67 13.34
N HIS A 302 19.70 10.01 13.44
CA HIS A 302 19.62 8.62 13.90
C HIS A 302 20.06 7.64 12.82
N ALA A 303 19.68 7.91 11.57
CA ALA A 303 20.15 7.15 10.42
C ALA A 303 21.68 7.18 10.32
N GLU A 304 22.30 8.35 10.54
CA GLU A 304 23.76 8.53 10.50
C GLU A 304 24.47 7.68 11.57
N VAL A 305 23.91 7.59 12.80
CA VAL A 305 24.46 6.73 13.86
C VAL A 305 24.49 5.27 13.43
N VAL A 306 23.41 4.78 12.81
CA VAL A 306 23.33 3.39 12.32
C VAL A 306 24.28 3.18 11.15
N ALA A 307 24.29 4.08 10.17
CA ALA A 307 25.13 3.98 9.00
C ALA A 307 26.62 3.98 9.35
N ARG A 308 27.03 4.82 10.31
CA ARG A 308 28.41 4.84 10.83
C ARG A 308 28.77 3.55 11.53
N HIS A 309 27.86 2.98 12.32
CA HIS A 309 28.10 1.72 13.04
C HIS A 309 28.21 0.51 12.09
N LEU A 310 27.39 0.48 11.03
CA LEU A 310 27.35 -0.60 10.05
C LEU A 310 28.31 -0.38 8.86
N GLU A 311 29.07 0.72 8.87
CA GLU A 311 29.98 1.12 7.79
C GLU A 311 29.26 1.12 6.43
N CYS A 312 28.13 1.81 6.35
CA CYS A 312 27.35 2.01 5.15
C CYS A 312 27.86 3.23 4.35
N GLU A 313 27.62 3.22 3.04
CA GLU A 313 27.72 4.42 2.23
C GLU A 313 26.44 5.25 2.46
N PHE A 314 26.56 6.29 3.27
CA PHE A 314 25.41 7.06 3.76
C PHE A 314 25.18 8.35 2.97
N HIS A 315 23.95 8.52 2.49
CA HIS A 315 23.49 9.71 1.79
C HIS A 315 22.34 10.34 2.57
N ALA A 316 22.59 11.52 3.11
CA ALA A 316 21.60 12.34 3.79
C ALA A 316 21.16 13.49 2.90
N LEU A 317 19.85 13.66 2.75
CA LEU A 317 19.27 14.73 1.95
C LEU A 317 18.27 15.52 2.79
N THR A 318 18.39 16.84 2.79
CA THR A 318 17.37 17.72 3.37
C THR A 318 16.41 18.13 2.27
N ALA A 319 15.15 17.69 2.38
CA ALA A 319 14.10 18.11 1.47
C ALA A 319 13.46 19.41 1.96
N SER A 320 13.40 20.41 1.08
CA SER A 320 12.55 21.60 1.22
C SER A 320 11.32 21.40 0.33
N PRO A 321 10.23 20.82 0.85
CA PRO A 321 9.18 20.32 -0.02
C PRO A 321 8.35 21.47 -0.59
N HIS A 322 8.39 21.65 -1.91
CA HIS A 322 7.42 22.44 -2.67
C HIS A 322 6.07 21.68 -2.75
N VAL A 323 5.41 21.56 -1.61
CA VAL A 323 4.21 20.74 -1.43
C VAL A 323 3.09 21.16 -2.38
N GLU A 324 2.95 22.45 -2.65
CA GLU A 324 1.96 23.02 -3.56
C GLU A 324 2.11 22.49 -5.00
N GLY A 325 3.34 22.31 -5.49
CA GLY A 325 3.59 21.74 -6.82
C GLY A 325 3.49 20.20 -6.83
N LEU A 326 3.73 19.57 -5.68
CA LEU A 326 3.74 18.12 -5.54
C LEU A 326 2.33 17.52 -5.42
N LEU A 327 1.41 18.16 -4.68
CA LEU A 327 0.09 17.58 -4.39
C LEU A 327 -0.73 17.18 -5.63
N PRO A 328 -0.79 17.99 -6.71
CA PRO A 328 -1.47 17.56 -7.95
C PRO A 328 -0.82 16.32 -8.58
N LYS A 329 0.52 16.21 -8.53
CA LYS A 329 1.24 15.02 -9.00
C LYS A 329 0.89 13.80 -8.16
N LEU A 330 0.83 13.94 -6.83
CA LEU A 330 0.41 12.85 -5.94
C LEU A 330 -1.01 12.38 -6.26
N ALA A 331 -1.96 13.30 -6.39
CA ALA A 331 -3.35 12.95 -6.74
C ALA A 331 -3.42 12.17 -8.06
N TRP A 332 -2.60 12.52 -9.06
CA TRP A 332 -2.50 11.79 -10.32
C TRP A 332 -1.89 10.38 -10.15
N HIS A 333 -0.81 10.25 -9.37
CA HIS A 333 -0.17 8.94 -9.13
C HIS A 333 -1.07 7.99 -8.34
N PHE A 334 -1.83 8.50 -7.38
CA PHE A 334 -2.78 7.71 -6.59
C PHE A 334 -4.04 7.29 -7.35
N ASP A 335 -4.45 8.05 -8.39
CA ASP A 335 -5.62 7.84 -9.27
C ASP A 335 -7.01 7.62 -8.62
N GLU A 336 -7.06 7.59 -7.29
CA GLU A 336 -8.20 7.72 -6.41
C GLU A 336 -7.82 8.60 -5.18
N PRO A 337 -8.77 9.17 -4.42
CA PRO A 337 -8.44 9.99 -3.27
C PRO A 337 -7.70 9.16 -2.21
N PHE A 338 -6.54 9.67 -1.81
CA PHE A 338 -5.64 9.06 -0.83
C PHE A 338 -4.99 10.17 0.02
N ALA A 339 -5.02 10.03 1.34
CA ALA A 339 -4.72 11.12 2.26
C ALA A 339 -3.74 10.78 3.39
N ASP A 340 -2.99 9.68 3.30
CA ASP A 340 -1.81 9.49 4.17
C ASP A 340 -0.73 10.53 3.82
N SER A 341 -0.57 11.49 4.71
CA SER A 341 0.39 12.59 4.57
C SER A 341 1.85 12.15 4.46
N SER A 342 2.18 10.93 4.92
CA SER A 342 3.53 10.38 4.78
C SER A 342 3.88 10.02 3.33
N ALA A 343 2.92 10.09 2.39
CA ALA A 343 3.21 10.01 0.96
C ALA A 343 4.20 11.09 0.48
N VAL A 344 4.12 12.32 1.03
CA VAL A 344 5.05 13.41 0.69
C VAL A 344 6.50 13.02 1.02
N PRO A 345 6.84 12.66 2.27
CA PRO A 345 8.21 12.28 2.58
C PRO A 345 8.63 10.98 1.88
N THR A 346 7.71 10.04 1.62
CA THR A 346 8.05 8.81 0.87
C THR A 346 8.42 9.12 -0.59
N TYR A 347 7.75 10.10 -1.21
CA TYR A 347 8.13 10.58 -2.54
C TYR A 347 9.53 11.18 -2.55
N TYR A 348 9.86 12.05 -1.58
CA TYR A 348 11.18 12.69 -1.54
C TYR A 348 12.32 11.70 -1.27
N VAL A 349 12.16 10.75 -0.35
CA VAL A 349 13.18 9.72 -0.11
C VAL A 349 13.34 8.78 -1.31
N SER A 350 12.25 8.50 -2.03
CA SER A 350 12.31 7.71 -3.26
C SER A 350 13.01 8.48 -4.37
N LYS A 351 12.69 9.76 -4.55
CA LYS A 351 13.32 10.64 -5.55
C LYS A 351 14.82 10.73 -5.31
N ALA A 352 15.21 10.97 -4.06
CA ALA A 352 16.60 10.95 -3.60
C ALA A 352 17.30 9.63 -3.92
N ALA A 353 16.70 8.50 -3.55
CA ALA A 353 17.30 7.19 -3.81
C ALA A 353 17.42 6.89 -5.31
N ARG A 354 16.47 7.35 -6.14
CA ARG A 354 16.51 7.13 -7.59
C ARG A 354 17.75 7.72 -8.26
N GLU A 355 18.32 8.79 -7.72
CA GLU A 355 19.55 9.41 -8.22
C GLU A 355 20.77 8.49 -8.05
N LEU A 356 20.70 7.51 -7.15
CA LEU A 356 21.81 6.63 -6.77
C LEU A 356 21.58 5.16 -7.18
N VAL A 357 20.33 4.68 -7.10
CA VAL A 357 19.97 3.27 -7.24
C VAL A 357 18.66 3.09 -8.02
N THR A 358 18.46 1.90 -8.59
CA THR A 358 17.18 1.52 -9.24
C THR A 358 16.29 0.71 -8.29
N VAL A 359 16.88 0.11 -7.26
CA VAL A 359 16.20 -0.72 -6.26
C VAL A 359 16.55 -0.22 -4.86
N ALA A 360 15.56 -0.13 -3.98
CA ALA A 360 15.75 0.19 -2.57
C ALA A 360 15.02 -0.80 -1.66
N LEU A 361 15.71 -1.33 -0.65
CA LEU A 361 15.08 -2.08 0.43
C LEU A 361 14.42 -1.11 1.42
N SER A 362 13.21 -1.43 1.86
CA SER A 362 12.46 -0.68 2.88
C SER A 362 12.20 -1.51 4.14
N GLY A 363 12.01 -0.81 5.27
CA GLY A 363 11.58 -1.37 6.55
C GLY A 363 10.05 -1.45 6.73
N ASP A 364 9.26 -1.16 5.69
CA ASP A 364 7.80 -1.28 5.74
C ASP A 364 7.36 -2.73 6.03
N GLY A 365 6.22 -2.89 6.72
CA GLY A 365 5.73 -4.19 7.20
C GLY A 365 6.26 -4.64 8.56
N GLY A 366 7.15 -3.85 9.17
CA GLY A 366 7.75 -4.15 10.47
C GLY A 366 6.89 -3.81 11.70
N ASP A 367 5.70 -3.23 11.52
CA ASP A 367 4.87 -2.72 12.62
C ASP A 367 3.66 -3.60 12.96
N GLU A 368 3.01 -4.12 11.93
CA GLU A 368 1.67 -4.71 11.95
C GLU A 368 1.64 -5.98 12.78
N LEU A 369 2.52 -6.94 12.48
CA LEU A 369 2.59 -8.21 13.22
C LEU A 369 3.47 -8.15 14.48
N TRP A 370 4.26 -7.07 14.64
CA TRP A 370 5.23 -6.93 15.73
C TRP A 370 4.80 -5.93 16.81
N GLY A 371 3.58 -5.41 16.73
CA GLY A 371 3.03 -4.54 17.78
C GLY A 371 3.61 -3.13 17.77
N GLY A 372 4.06 -2.64 16.60
CA GLY A 372 4.85 -1.43 16.48
C GLY A 372 4.11 -0.10 16.65
N TYR A 373 2.81 -0.05 16.34
CA TYR A 373 2.02 1.17 16.45
C TYR A 373 1.60 1.53 17.88
N PRO A 374 1.42 2.84 18.18
CA PRO A 374 0.92 3.27 19.49
C PRO A 374 -0.42 2.66 19.87
N TRP A 375 -1.34 2.47 18.92
CA TRP A 375 -2.65 1.86 19.19
C TRP A 375 -2.55 0.40 19.62
N HIS A 376 -1.53 -0.34 19.20
CA HIS A 376 -1.28 -1.70 19.69
C HIS A 376 -1.01 -1.73 21.20
N ARG A 377 -0.23 -0.76 21.70
CA ARG A 377 0.04 -0.64 23.15
C ARG A 377 -1.24 -0.26 23.90
N VAL A 378 -2.02 0.67 23.35
CA VAL A 378 -3.31 1.07 23.93
C VAL A 378 -4.27 -0.10 23.98
N GLU A 379 -4.44 -0.85 22.89
CA GLU A 379 -5.30 -2.04 22.84
C GLU A 379 -4.83 -3.10 23.85
N HIS A 380 -3.53 -3.38 23.91
CA HIS A 380 -2.99 -4.35 24.86
C HIS A 380 -3.29 -3.97 26.32
N TRP A 381 -3.21 -2.68 26.66
CA TRP A 381 -3.63 -2.17 27.97
C TRP A 381 -5.15 -2.25 28.17
N GLU A 382 -5.95 -1.87 27.17
CA GLU A 382 -7.41 -1.97 27.22
C GLU A 382 -7.86 -3.42 27.44
N GLN A 383 -7.21 -4.40 26.82
CA GLN A 383 -7.48 -5.82 27.02
C GLN A 383 -7.15 -6.30 28.43
N ARG A 384 -6.01 -5.87 28.99
CA ARG A 384 -5.67 -6.13 30.40
C ARG A 384 -6.69 -5.50 31.35
N ALA A 385 -7.10 -4.26 31.09
CA ALA A 385 -8.11 -3.56 31.88
C ALA A 385 -9.48 -4.23 31.80
N ARG A 386 -9.92 -4.69 30.62
CA ARG A 386 -11.17 -5.46 30.46
C ARG A 386 -11.16 -6.75 31.27
N ARG A 387 -10.03 -7.46 31.30
CA ARG A 387 -9.86 -8.68 32.11
C ARG A 387 -9.89 -8.38 33.60
N ALA A 388 -9.18 -7.34 34.04
CA ALA A 388 -9.09 -6.95 35.45
C ALA A 388 -10.40 -6.39 36.01
N LEU A 389 -11.12 -5.57 35.24
CA LEU A 389 -12.36 -4.91 35.68
C LEU A 389 -13.60 -5.79 35.53
N GLY A 390 -13.56 -6.83 34.68
CA GLY A 390 -14.71 -7.68 34.43
C GLY A 390 -15.97 -6.86 34.04
N PRO A 391 -17.15 -7.12 34.65
CA PRO A 391 -18.37 -6.36 34.39
C PRO A 391 -18.29 -4.87 34.73
N ALA A 392 -17.42 -4.45 35.66
CA ALA A 392 -17.27 -3.04 36.05
C ALA A 392 -16.75 -2.15 34.90
N ARG A 393 -16.24 -2.74 33.82
CA ARG A 393 -15.85 -2.05 32.59
C ARG A 393 -16.97 -1.19 31.99
N HIS A 394 -18.23 -1.57 32.17
CA HIS A 394 -19.37 -0.81 31.66
C HIS A 394 -19.57 0.50 32.44
N LEU A 395 -19.27 0.52 33.75
CA LEU A 395 -19.25 1.76 34.53
C LEU A 395 -18.11 2.67 34.09
N ALA A 396 -16.91 2.12 33.88
CA ALA A 396 -15.77 2.87 33.34
C ALA A 396 -16.10 3.50 31.99
N ALA A 397 -16.82 2.78 31.11
CA ALA A 397 -17.28 3.30 29.83
C ALA A 397 -18.32 4.41 29.96
N LEU A 398 -19.24 4.30 30.92
CA LEU A 398 -20.23 5.35 31.21
C LEU A 398 -19.55 6.64 31.70
N LEU A 399 -18.58 6.51 32.60
CA LEU A 399 -17.73 7.63 33.03
C LEU A 399 -16.95 8.22 31.84
N GLY A 400 -16.39 7.38 30.98
CA GLY A 400 -15.70 7.81 29.75
C GLY A 400 -16.60 8.60 28.79
N ARG A 401 -17.90 8.27 28.71
CA ARG A 401 -18.87 9.02 27.89
C ARG A 401 -19.18 10.41 28.44
N ALA A 402 -19.13 10.59 29.76
CA ALA A 402 -19.31 11.89 30.42
C ALA A 402 -18.09 12.81 30.26
N LEU A 403 -16.89 12.24 30.01
CA LEU A 403 -15.67 13.02 29.81
C LEU A 403 -15.58 13.60 28.39
N PRO A 404 -15.13 14.86 28.23
CA PRO A 404 -14.76 15.41 26.94
C PRO A 404 -13.67 14.56 26.26
N LEU A 405 -13.74 14.43 24.92
CA LEU A 405 -12.75 13.67 24.16
C LEU A 405 -11.33 14.26 24.21
N SER A 406 -11.19 15.53 24.60
CA SER A 406 -9.90 16.20 24.85
C SER A 406 -9.20 15.67 26.12
N VAL A 407 -9.91 15.00 27.02
CA VAL A 407 -9.32 14.42 28.23
C VAL A 407 -8.55 13.14 27.88
N LYS A 408 -7.27 13.11 28.24
CA LYS A 408 -6.39 11.96 28.04
C LYS A 408 -6.99 10.70 28.69
N GLY A 409 -7.18 9.64 27.89
CA GLY A 409 -7.73 8.37 28.35
C GLY A 409 -9.27 8.26 28.28
N ALA A 410 -10.00 9.34 27.99
CA ALA A 410 -11.47 9.29 27.85
C ALA A 410 -11.92 8.30 26.75
N ARG A 411 -11.22 8.30 25.60
CA ARG A 411 -11.43 7.34 24.51
C ARG A 411 -11.23 5.90 24.97
N SER A 412 -10.13 5.62 25.65
CA SER A 412 -9.86 4.28 26.17
C SER A 412 -10.90 3.82 27.19
N LEU A 413 -11.38 4.71 28.08
CA LEU A 413 -12.48 4.38 28.99
C LEU A 413 -13.75 4.00 28.22
N ARG A 414 -14.13 4.76 27.19
CA ARG A 414 -15.28 4.44 26.32
C ARG A 414 -15.12 3.08 25.65
N HIS A 415 -13.91 2.76 25.19
CA HIS A 415 -13.62 1.46 24.57
C HIS A 415 -13.87 0.29 25.49
N LEU A 416 -13.57 0.39 26.79
CA LEU A 416 -13.72 -0.72 27.74
C LEU A 416 -15.14 -1.34 27.74
N GLY A 417 -16.17 -0.54 27.41
CA GLY A 417 -17.55 -1.00 27.29
C GLY A 417 -18.03 -1.36 25.89
N ALA A 418 -17.22 -1.07 24.84
CA ALA A 418 -17.52 -1.44 23.45
C ALA A 418 -17.06 -2.86 23.12
N ASP A 419 -17.61 -3.45 22.06
CA ASP A 419 -17.05 -4.67 21.46
C ASP A 419 -15.57 -4.44 21.07
N PRO A 420 -14.64 -5.37 21.32
CA PRO A 420 -13.24 -5.19 20.95
C PRO A 420 -13.00 -4.90 19.45
N GLY A 421 -13.77 -5.52 18.56
CA GLY A 421 -13.67 -5.25 17.12
C GLY A 421 -14.13 -3.85 16.75
N GLU A 422 -15.18 -3.35 17.42
CA GLU A 422 -15.63 -1.96 17.30
C GLU A 422 -14.58 -0.97 17.84
N ALA A 423 -14.07 -1.22 19.05
CA ALA A 423 -13.04 -0.40 19.66
C ALA A 423 -11.74 -0.37 18.85
N TYR A 424 -11.41 -1.46 18.15
CA TYR A 424 -10.32 -1.52 17.19
C TYR A 424 -10.60 -0.63 15.97
N ALA A 425 -11.76 -0.81 15.32
CA ALA A 425 -12.10 -0.06 14.11
C ALA A 425 -12.16 1.46 14.35
N LEU A 426 -12.69 1.90 15.50
CA LEU A 426 -12.74 3.32 15.87
C LEU A 426 -11.35 3.96 15.97
N LYS A 427 -10.32 3.22 16.40
CA LYS A 427 -8.95 3.76 16.55
C LYS A 427 -8.37 4.19 15.20
N HIS A 428 -8.77 3.54 14.11
CA HIS A 428 -8.38 3.87 12.74
C HIS A 428 -9.11 5.09 12.16
N ALA A 429 -10.15 5.61 12.82
CA ALA A 429 -10.85 6.84 12.42
C ALA A 429 -10.46 8.08 13.25
N TYR A 430 -9.56 7.93 14.22
CA TYR A 430 -9.23 9.01 15.15
C TYR A 430 -8.43 10.16 14.54
N GLY A 431 -8.93 11.38 14.72
CA GLY A 431 -8.33 12.58 14.14
C GLY A 431 -8.79 12.90 12.72
N MET A 432 -9.63 12.05 12.12
CA MET A 432 -10.30 12.25 10.83
C MET A 432 -11.72 12.81 11.05
N PHE A 433 -12.66 12.53 10.14
CA PHE A 433 -14.09 12.78 10.33
C PHE A 433 -14.74 11.62 11.13
N GLU A 434 -14.48 11.62 12.44
CA GLU A 434 -15.09 10.68 13.41
C GLU A 434 -16.63 10.69 13.33
N LEU A 435 -17.26 9.60 13.79
CA LEU A 435 -18.72 9.45 13.82
C LEU A 435 -19.43 10.69 14.40
N GLY A 436 -20.35 11.27 13.63
CA GLY A 436 -21.09 12.49 13.96
C GLY A 436 -20.44 13.80 13.48
N ALA A 437 -19.14 13.83 13.19
CA ALA A 437 -18.51 15.00 12.56
C ALA A 437 -18.99 15.19 11.11
N LYS A 438 -19.33 14.07 10.45
CA LYS A 438 -19.84 14.05 9.07
C LYS A 438 -21.26 14.64 8.94
N ASP A 439 -22.07 14.56 10.00
CA ASP A 439 -23.46 15.06 10.03
C ASP A 439 -23.56 16.57 9.76
N ARG A 440 -22.52 17.34 10.12
CA ARG A 440 -22.43 18.77 9.81
C ARG A 440 -21.71 19.07 8.50
N LEU A 441 -20.91 18.11 8.03
CA LEU A 441 -20.08 18.25 6.85
C LEU A 441 -20.88 17.99 5.58
N TYR A 442 -21.78 17.02 5.59
CA TYR A 442 -22.53 16.60 4.40
C TYR A 442 -23.80 17.39 4.20
N THR A 443 -24.16 17.58 2.94
CA THR A 443 -25.50 18.06 2.57
C THR A 443 -26.55 17.01 2.94
N GLY A 444 -27.81 17.44 3.07
CA GLY A 444 -28.93 16.50 3.34
C GLY A 444 -29.11 15.45 2.24
N ASP A 445 -28.88 15.81 0.98
CA ASP A 445 -28.92 14.87 -0.15
C ASP A 445 -27.81 13.82 -0.05
N PHE A 446 -26.57 14.26 0.16
CA PHE A 446 -25.44 13.35 0.27
C PHE A 446 -25.57 12.42 1.48
N THR A 447 -26.01 12.95 2.63
CA THR A 447 -26.32 12.16 3.84
C THR A 447 -27.31 11.05 3.54
N SER A 448 -28.34 11.34 2.74
CA SER A 448 -29.34 10.33 2.34
C SER A 448 -28.74 9.24 1.44
N ARG A 449 -27.80 9.60 0.56
CA ARG A 449 -27.09 8.67 -0.32
C ARG A 449 -26.18 7.70 0.44
N VAL A 450 -25.54 8.17 1.53
CA VAL A 450 -24.61 7.36 2.32
C VAL A 450 -25.24 6.81 3.62
N ALA A 451 -26.55 6.93 3.80
CA ALA A 451 -27.23 6.54 5.05
C ALA A 451 -27.05 5.05 5.40
N ALA A 452 -26.87 4.18 4.41
CA ALA A 452 -26.62 2.75 4.59
C ALA A 452 -25.11 2.39 4.57
N ALA A 453 -24.23 3.36 4.36
CA ALA A 453 -22.80 3.13 4.31
C ALA A 453 -22.26 2.76 5.69
N ASP A 454 -21.29 1.86 5.72
CA ASP A 454 -20.59 1.48 6.93
C ASP A 454 -19.07 1.53 6.70
N PRO A 455 -18.44 2.70 6.92
CA PRO A 455 -17.04 2.94 6.54
C PRO A 455 -16.05 2.11 7.36
N LEU A 456 -16.48 1.54 8.48
CA LEU A 456 -15.65 0.72 9.38
C LEU A 456 -15.89 -0.79 9.20
N ALA A 457 -16.74 -1.19 8.25
CA ALA A 457 -17.12 -2.58 8.05
C ALA A 457 -15.91 -3.46 7.72
N SER A 458 -15.00 -3.00 6.85
CA SER A 458 -13.79 -3.74 6.44
C SER A 458 -12.93 -4.13 7.65
N LEU A 459 -12.64 -3.16 8.53
CA LEU A 459 -11.85 -3.35 9.75
C LEU A 459 -12.51 -4.34 10.72
N ARG A 460 -13.81 -4.20 10.96
CA ARG A 460 -14.56 -5.13 11.83
C ARG A 460 -14.63 -6.54 11.26
N ASN A 461 -14.86 -6.65 9.96
CA ASN A 461 -14.96 -7.95 9.30
C ASN A 461 -13.61 -8.66 9.32
N ALA A 462 -12.50 -7.95 9.07
CA ALA A 462 -11.16 -8.51 9.20
C ALA A 462 -10.87 -8.98 10.64
N TYR A 463 -11.21 -8.15 11.64
CA TYR A 463 -11.05 -8.53 13.06
C TYR A 463 -11.82 -9.80 13.42
N ARG A 464 -13.06 -9.95 12.92
CA ARG A 464 -13.92 -11.12 13.17
C ARG A 464 -13.49 -12.36 12.40
N ALA A 465 -12.87 -12.19 11.22
CA ALA A 465 -12.41 -13.29 10.38
C ALA A 465 -11.23 -14.06 11.01
N CYS A 466 -10.45 -13.42 11.88
CA CYS A 466 -9.37 -14.09 12.60
C CYS A 466 -9.90 -15.07 13.65
N GLY A 467 -9.59 -16.36 13.46
CA GLY A 467 -9.99 -17.44 14.37
C GLY A 467 -9.29 -17.47 15.74
N SER A 468 -8.27 -16.63 15.97
CA SER A 468 -7.53 -16.64 17.24
C SER A 468 -8.42 -16.26 18.42
N ARG A 469 -8.14 -16.85 19.59
CA ARG A 469 -8.77 -16.48 20.87
C ARG A 469 -8.15 -15.23 21.48
N SER A 470 -6.96 -14.85 21.05
CA SER A 470 -6.26 -13.66 21.52
C SER A 470 -6.81 -12.41 20.81
N PRO A 471 -7.38 -11.43 21.54
CA PRO A 471 -7.85 -10.19 20.92
C PRO A 471 -6.74 -9.40 20.21
N MET A 472 -5.49 -9.52 20.67
CA MET A 472 -4.34 -8.86 20.06
C MET A 472 -3.95 -9.51 18.73
N ASP A 473 -4.04 -10.83 18.63
CA ASP A 473 -3.79 -11.52 17.34
C ASP A 473 -4.82 -11.10 16.30
N ARG A 474 -6.08 -10.90 16.70
CA ARG A 474 -7.12 -10.38 15.82
C ARG A 474 -6.84 -8.96 15.33
N VAL A 475 -6.23 -8.11 16.18
CA VAL A 475 -5.77 -6.78 15.78
C VAL A 475 -4.62 -6.89 14.77
N PHE A 476 -3.60 -7.71 15.04
CA PHE A 476 -2.48 -7.91 14.12
C PHE A 476 -2.93 -8.48 12.77
N TYR A 477 -3.85 -9.45 12.79
CA TYR A 477 -4.48 -9.97 11.58
C TYR A 477 -5.24 -8.89 10.81
N ALA A 478 -6.06 -8.10 11.51
CA ALA A 478 -6.86 -7.06 10.87
C ALA A 478 -5.98 -5.96 10.24
N ASP A 479 -4.96 -5.49 10.94
CA ASP A 479 -4.00 -4.50 10.40
C ASP A 479 -3.27 -5.06 9.17
N ALA A 480 -2.81 -6.32 9.23
CA ALA A 480 -2.16 -6.99 8.09
C ALA A 480 -3.08 -7.23 6.89
N ARG A 481 -4.41 -7.22 7.08
CA ARG A 481 -5.41 -7.48 6.02
C ARG A 481 -6.12 -6.22 5.53
N THR A 482 -5.89 -5.08 6.16
CA THR A 482 -6.56 -3.80 5.84
C THR A 482 -5.52 -2.69 5.73
N TYR A 483 -5.20 -2.04 6.85
CA TYR A 483 -4.31 -0.89 6.95
C TYR A 483 -2.97 -1.09 6.23
N MET A 484 -2.31 -2.24 6.41
CA MET A 484 -1.04 -2.52 5.73
C MET A 484 -1.18 -2.45 4.21
N ILE A 485 -2.19 -3.12 3.66
CA ILE A 485 -2.32 -3.39 2.23
C ILE A 485 -2.75 -2.12 1.48
N ASP A 486 -3.82 -1.49 1.97
CA ASP A 486 -4.51 -0.43 1.23
C ASP A 486 -4.05 0.97 1.64
N ASP A 487 -3.29 1.13 2.73
CA ASP A 487 -2.65 2.39 3.13
C ASP A 487 -1.13 2.32 2.95
N VAL A 488 -0.45 1.55 3.79
CA VAL A 488 1.02 1.54 3.90
C VAL A 488 1.69 1.12 2.59
N LEU A 489 1.34 -0.05 2.05
CA LEU A 489 1.96 -0.58 0.83
C LEU A 489 1.52 0.17 -0.43
N THR A 490 0.29 0.68 -0.45
CA THR A 490 -0.18 1.53 -1.55
C THR A 490 0.64 2.80 -1.62
N LYS A 491 0.89 3.48 -0.49
CA LYS A 491 1.79 4.65 -0.45
C LYS A 491 3.17 4.29 -0.97
N VAL A 492 3.80 3.24 -0.46
CA VAL A 492 5.18 2.88 -0.82
C VAL A 492 5.28 2.61 -2.33
N ASP A 493 4.39 1.77 -2.88
CA ASP A 493 4.37 1.47 -4.31
C ASP A 493 4.13 2.72 -5.16
N ARG A 494 3.14 3.56 -4.82
CA ARG A 494 2.81 4.75 -5.62
C ARG A 494 3.95 5.76 -5.62
N MET A 495 4.54 6.01 -4.45
CA MET A 495 5.56 7.04 -4.29
C MET A 495 6.93 6.62 -4.82
N SER A 496 7.31 5.35 -4.65
CA SER A 496 8.56 4.86 -5.22
C SER A 496 8.47 4.79 -6.76
N MET A 497 7.33 4.35 -7.28
CA MET A 497 7.17 4.21 -8.72
C MET A 497 6.90 5.51 -9.45
N ALA A 498 6.43 6.55 -8.75
CA ALA A 498 6.37 7.92 -9.30
C ALA A 498 7.73 8.41 -9.82
N VAL A 499 8.84 7.82 -9.34
CA VAL A 499 10.21 8.11 -9.78
C VAL A 499 10.91 6.88 -10.36
N SER A 500 10.15 5.86 -10.78
CA SER A 500 10.70 4.62 -11.35
C SER A 500 11.70 3.90 -10.43
N LEU A 501 11.46 3.89 -9.12
CA LEU A 501 12.27 3.18 -8.12
C LEU A 501 11.51 1.96 -7.61
N GLU A 502 12.12 0.78 -7.69
CA GLU A 502 11.57 -0.42 -7.08
C GLU A 502 11.87 -0.46 -5.57
N ALA A 503 10.83 -0.36 -4.74
CA ALA A 503 10.90 -0.68 -3.33
C ALA A 503 10.70 -2.19 -3.10
N ARG A 504 11.51 -2.77 -2.20
CA ARG A 504 11.43 -4.18 -1.75
C ARG A 504 11.31 -4.20 -0.23
N GLU A 505 10.35 -4.92 0.31
CA GLU A 505 10.08 -4.97 1.76
C GLU A 505 10.41 -6.37 2.33
N PRO A 506 11.62 -6.59 2.91
CA PRO A 506 12.00 -7.88 3.49
C PRO A 506 11.11 -8.33 4.64
N LEU A 507 10.60 -7.39 5.43
CA LEU A 507 9.78 -7.70 6.60
C LEU A 507 8.40 -8.26 6.22
N LEU A 508 8.01 -8.15 4.95
CA LEU A 508 6.78 -8.72 4.37
C LEU A 508 6.98 -10.12 3.78
N ASP A 509 8.11 -10.76 4.03
CA ASP A 509 8.28 -12.14 3.58
C ASP A 509 7.24 -13.08 4.22
N HIS A 510 6.48 -13.81 3.41
CA HIS A 510 5.37 -14.60 3.92
C HIS A 510 5.79 -15.65 4.97
N LYS A 511 7.00 -16.23 4.86
CA LYS A 511 7.51 -17.17 5.88
C LYS A 511 7.81 -16.44 7.20
N LEU A 512 8.34 -15.23 7.12
CA LEU A 512 8.55 -14.38 8.29
C LEU A 512 7.22 -13.95 8.92
N LEU A 513 6.20 -13.65 8.13
CA LEU A 513 4.88 -13.30 8.65
C LEU A 513 4.14 -14.50 9.25
N GLU A 514 4.24 -15.68 8.65
CA GLU A 514 3.72 -16.93 9.20
C GLU A 514 4.42 -17.29 10.52
N PHE A 515 5.72 -17.04 10.63
CA PHE A 515 6.43 -17.09 11.91
C PHE A 515 5.90 -16.06 12.90
N ALA A 516 5.82 -14.79 12.50
CA ALA A 516 5.33 -13.72 13.37
C ALA A 516 3.90 -14.00 13.87
N ALA A 517 3.02 -14.59 13.06
CA ALA A 517 1.66 -15.00 13.46
C ALA A 517 1.65 -16.10 14.54
N ARG A 518 2.72 -16.90 14.64
CA ARG A 518 2.92 -17.94 15.66
C ARG A 518 3.61 -17.42 16.93
N VAL A 519 4.33 -16.30 16.85
CA VAL A 519 5.02 -15.70 18.03
C VAL A 519 3.99 -15.21 19.07
N PRO A 520 4.13 -15.59 20.35
CA PRO A 520 3.24 -15.12 21.41
C PRO A 520 3.20 -13.60 21.54
N VAL A 521 2.01 -13.06 21.85
CA VAL A 521 1.82 -11.61 22.07
C VAL A 521 2.77 -11.05 23.14
N SER A 522 3.09 -11.83 24.18
CA SER A 522 4.03 -11.46 25.24
C SER A 522 5.47 -11.24 24.76
N MET A 523 5.85 -11.80 23.61
CA MET A 523 7.16 -11.60 22.98
C MET A 523 7.14 -10.48 21.92
N LYS A 524 5.95 -10.03 21.52
CA LYS A 524 5.78 -8.84 20.65
C LYS A 524 5.64 -7.57 21.49
N LEU A 525 4.85 -7.64 22.57
CA LEU A 525 4.52 -6.57 23.50
C LEU A 525 4.87 -6.98 24.93
N LYS A 526 6.02 -6.53 25.44
CA LYS A 526 6.54 -6.90 26.77
C LYS A 526 6.91 -5.65 27.57
N ASP A 527 6.50 -5.58 28.83
CA ASP A 527 6.85 -4.50 29.78
C ASP A 527 6.63 -3.07 29.22
N GLY A 528 5.53 -2.89 28.48
CA GLY A 528 5.18 -1.61 27.87
C GLY A 528 6.00 -1.25 26.63
N ARG A 529 6.93 -2.10 26.19
CA ARG A 529 7.72 -1.99 24.96
C ARG A 529 7.04 -2.74 23.80
N SER A 530 7.04 -2.11 22.63
CA SER A 530 6.64 -2.72 21.36
C SER A 530 7.82 -3.35 20.63
N LYS A 531 7.56 -4.25 19.69
CA LYS A 531 8.57 -4.94 18.88
C LYS A 531 9.65 -5.60 19.73
N TYR A 532 9.25 -6.19 20.86
CA TYR A 532 10.21 -6.65 21.87
C TYR A 532 11.23 -7.65 21.29
N LEU A 533 10.77 -8.71 20.62
CA LEU A 533 11.66 -9.70 20.01
C LEU A 533 12.60 -9.11 18.95
N LEU A 534 12.09 -8.23 18.07
CA LEU A 534 12.91 -7.51 17.08
C LEU A 534 13.97 -6.62 17.74
N ARG A 535 13.62 -5.89 18.80
CA ARG A 535 14.58 -5.06 19.55
C ARG A 535 15.68 -5.90 20.19
N ARG A 536 15.31 -7.04 20.79
CA ARG A 536 16.26 -7.98 21.42
C ARG A 536 17.25 -8.56 20.42
N LEU A 537 16.78 -8.86 19.22
CA LEU A 537 17.64 -9.29 18.12
C LEU A 537 18.56 -8.15 17.65
N LEU A 538 18.00 -6.95 17.48
CA LEU A 538 18.73 -5.79 16.99
C LEU A 538 19.76 -5.24 18.00
N GLU A 539 19.56 -5.45 19.31
CA GLU A 539 20.52 -5.13 20.38
C GLU A 539 21.90 -5.80 20.16
N ARG A 540 21.94 -6.89 19.38
CA ARG A 540 23.18 -7.61 19.02
C ARG A 540 23.89 -6.99 17.82
N LYS A 541 23.25 -6.09 17.07
CA LYS A 541 23.70 -5.62 15.75
C LYS A 541 23.87 -4.11 15.62
N VAL A 542 23.25 -3.30 16.50
CA VAL A 542 23.35 -1.83 16.46
C VAL A 542 23.49 -1.24 17.87
N PRO A 543 23.89 0.03 18.03
CA PRO A 543 24.03 0.67 19.33
C PRO A 543 22.71 0.73 20.11
N ARG A 544 22.79 0.62 21.45
CA ARG A 544 21.62 0.69 22.35
C ARG A 544 20.79 1.96 22.21
N SER A 545 21.41 3.08 21.83
CA SER A 545 20.71 4.35 21.57
C SER A 545 19.62 4.23 20.50
N ILE A 546 19.75 3.27 19.57
CA ILE A 546 18.76 2.98 18.54
C ILE A 546 17.66 2.05 19.08
N THR A 547 18.04 1.01 19.82
CA THR A 547 17.08 0.00 20.32
C THR A 547 16.27 0.45 21.52
N GLU A 548 16.72 1.45 22.28
CA GLU A 548 16.00 2.04 23.41
C GLU A 548 15.09 3.22 23.00
N ARG A 549 15.22 3.71 21.76
CA ARG A 549 14.44 4.84 21.24
C ARG A 549 12.95 4.50 21.14
N GLY A 550 12.11 5.50 21.42
CA GLY A 550 10.69 5.49 21.10
C GLY A 550 10.44 5.48 19.59
N LYS A 551 9.23 5.12 19.17
CA LYS A 551 8.85 5.26 17.76
C LYS A 551 8.63 6.74 17.43
N SER A 552 9.44 7.28 16.53
CA SER A 552 9.09 8.48 15.76
C SER A 552 8.39 8.01 14.48
N GLY A 553 7.29 8.66 14.12
CA GLY A 553 6.61 8.39 12.86
C GLY A 553 7.25 9.21 11.75
N PHE A 554 7.14 8.72 10.52
CA PHE A 554 7.47 9.45 9.30
C PHE A 554 6.39 10.51 9.01
N ALA A 555 6.23 11.45 9.94
CA ALA A 555 5.13 12.40 9.98
C ALA A 555 5.48 13.66 9.20
N ALA A 556 4.53 14.14 8.38
CA ALA A 556 4.63 15.41 7.70
C ALA A 556 3.99 16.54 8.56
N PRO A 557 4.56 17.76 8.58
CA PRO A 557 4.01 18.90 9.31
C PRO A 557 2.81 19.53 8.58
N ILE A 558 1.79 18.72 8.27
CA ILE A 558 0.66 19.14 7.43
C ILE A 558 -0.10 20.34 7.99
N GLY A 559 -0.20 20.50 9.32
CA GLY A 559 -0.85 21.66 9.92
C GLY A 559 -0.12 22.97 9.64
N ASP A 560 1.21 22.94 9.61
CA ASP A 560 2.01 24.12 9.26
C ASP A 560 1.99 24.37 7.75
N TRP A 561 2.01 23.31 6.94
CA TRP A 561 1.83 23.45 5.49
C TRP A 561 0.49 24.09 5.12
N LEU A 562 -0.61 23.63 5.72
CA LEU A 562 -1.96 24.18 5.50
C LEU A 562 -2.06 25.66 5.87
N ARG A 563 -1.35 26.12 6.91
CA ARG A 563 -1.33 27.52 7.33
C ARG A 563 -0.34 28.39 6.55
N GLY A 564 0.70 27.79 5.99
CA GLY A 564 1.73 28.47 5.23
C GLY A 564 1.61 28.17 3.73
N PRO A 565 2.50 27.34 3.16
CA PRO A 565 2.63 27.16 1.71
C PRO A 565 1.36 26.68 0.99
N LEU A 566 0.44 25.98 1.67
CA LEU A 566 -0.81 25.49 1.09
C LEU A 566 -2.01 26.40 1.36
N ALA A 567 -1.88 27.50 2.09
CA ALA A 567 -3.02 28.32 2.51
C ALA A 567 -3.80 28.88 1.31
N ASP A 568 -3.10 29.33 0.28
CA ASP A 568 -3.70 29.84 -0.96
C ASP A 568 -4.37 28.71 -1.74
N MET A 569 -3.76 27.52 -1.78
CA MET A 569 -4.34 26.35 -2.41
C MET A 569 -5.63 25.90 -1.69
N VAL A 570 -5.63 25.85 -0.35
CA VAL A 570 -6.83 25.52 0.43
C VAL A 570 -7.95 26.51 0.14
N SER A 571 -7.63 27.82 0.16
CA SER A 571 -8.61 28.86 -0.12
C SER A 571 -9.14 28.78 -1.56
N GLY A 572 -8.24 28.56 -2.52
CA GLY A 572 -8.58 28.48 -3.95
C GLY A 572 -9.22 27.18 -4.41
N LEU A 573 -9.06 26.07 -3.69
CA LEU A 573 -9.65 24.77 -4.06
C LEU A 573 -10.90 24.44 -3.25
N LEU A 574 -10.90 24.73 -1.95
CA LEU A 574 -12.02 24.35 -1.06
C LEU A 574 -13.09 25.44 -0.93
N LEU A 575 -12.76 26.71 -1.21
CA LEU A 575 -13.67 27.84 -0.99
C LEU A 575 -14.10 28.57 -2.27
N ASP A 576 -13.53 28.22 -3.44
CA ASP A 576 -13.81 28.89 -4.73
C ASP A 576 -15.22 28.60 -5.31
N GLY A 577 -15.99 27.73 -4.66
CA GLY A 577 -17.34 27.35 -5.04
C GLY A 577 -17.43 26.03 -5.81
N ARG A 578 -16.36 25.51 -6.43
CA ARG A 578 -16.45 24.25 -7.19
C ARG A 578 -16.74 23.05 -6.30
N LEU A 579 -16.11 23.01 -5.12
CA LEU A 579 -16.36 21.98 -4.12
C LEU A 579 -17.84 21.99 -3.67
N ARG A 580 -18.44 23.19 -3.52
CA ARG A 580 -19.86 23.37 -3.22
C ARG A 580 -20.74 22.83 -4.35
N ASP A 581 -20.39 23.12 -5.59
CA ASP A 581 -21.18 22.74 -6.77
C ASP A 581 -21.23 21.21 -6.97
N ARG A 582 -20.38 20.44 -6.28
CA ARG A 582 -20.47 18.97 -6.22
C ARG A 582 -21.66 18.46 -5.40
N GLY A 583 -22.24 19.30 -4.54
CA GLY A 583 -23.38 18.94 -3.69
C GLY A 583 -23.07 17.97 -2.54
N ILE A 584 -21.79 17.71 -2.27
CA ILE A 584 -21.35 16.75 -1.23
C ILE A 584 -21.24 17.43 0.13
N PHE A 585 -20.68 18.65 0.17
CA PHE A 585 -20.25 19.31 1.39
C PHE A 585 -21.05 20.58 1.69
N GLU A 586 -21.36 20.80 2.97
CA GLU A 586 -21.90 22.04 3.50
C GLU A 586 -20.83 23.14 3.51
N PRO A 587 -20.94 24.20 2.67
CA PRO A 587 -19.87 25.18 2.50
C PRO A 587 -19.54 25.93 3.79
N ALA A 588 -20.54 26.17 4.64
CA ALA A 588 -20.36 26.83 5.93
C ALA A 588 -19.48 26.00 6.87
N GLU A 589 -19.59 24.68 6.85
CA GLU A 589 -18.78 23.81 7.69
C GLU A 589 -17.34 23.73 7.19
N VAL A 590 -17.12 23.65 5.88
CA VAL A 590 -15.76 23.70 5.29
C VAL A 590 -15.06 25.03 5.63
N GLN A 591 -15.78 26.15 5.49
CA GLN A 591 -15.28 27.48 5.87
C GLN A 591 -14.93 27.54 7.37
N ARG A 592 -15.80 27.00 8.24
CA ARG A 592 -15.56 26.96 9.69
C ARG A 592 -14.29 26.18 10.04
N LEU A 593 -14.10 24.99 9.45
CA LEU A 593 -12.90 24.17 9.66
C LEU A 593 -11.63 24.92 9.24
N TRP A 594 -11.69 25.62 8.10
CA TRP A 594 -10.57 26.42 7.62
C TRP A 594 -10.24 27.59 8.56
N ASP A 595 -11.25 28.40 8.93
CA ASP A 595 -11.03 29.56 9.78
C ASP A 595 -10.52 29.18 11.17
N GLU A 596 -11.06 28.11 11.77
CA GLU A 596 -10.58 27.62 13.06
C GLU A 596 -9.13 27.17 13.01
N HIS A 597 -8.72 26.47 11.94
CA HIS A 597 -7.35 26.00 11.78
C HIS A 597 -6.36 27.13 11.49
N ARG A 598 -6.72 28.04 10.58
CA ARG A 598 -5.89 29.19 10.21
C ARG A 598 -5.68 30.15 11.39
N THR A 599 -6.70 30.37 12.20
CA THR A 599 -6.64 31.25 13.39
C THR A 599 -6.13 30.55 14.66
N ARG A 600 -5.76 29.25 14.57
CA ARG A 600 -5.34 28.40 15.71
C ARG A 600 -6.38 28.31 16.84
N ARG A 601 -7.66 28.52 16.53
CA ARG A 601 -8.77 28.29 17.47
C ARG A 601 -8.99 26.80 17.72
N ALA A 602 -8.79 25.97 16.70
CA ALA A 602 -8.77 24.51 16.79
C ALA A 602 -7.94 23.92 15.64
N GLU A 603 -7.30 22.77 15.87
CA GLU A 603 -6.48 22.10 14.85
C GLU A 603 -7.34 21.13 14.01
N HIS A 604 -7.40 21.34 12.69
CA HIS A 604 -8.09 20.46 11.73
C HIS A 604 -7.19 19.91 10.60
N PRO A 605 -5.91 19.58 10.84
CA PRO A 605 -4.94 19.30 9.78
C PRO A 605 -5.37 18.13 8.87
N HIS A 606 -5.69 16.97 9.44
CA HIS A 606 -6.08 15.79 8.65
C HIS A 606 -7.40 16.00 7.90
N ARG A 607 -8.35 16.74 8.47
CA ARG A 607 -9.67 16.99 7.85
C ARG A 607 -9.55 17.85 6.61
N LEU A 608 -8.83 18.98 6.72
CA LEU A 608 -8.59 19.87 5.59
C LEU A 608 -7.71 19.20 4.53
N TRP A 609 -6.71 18.42 4.95
CA TRP A 609 -5.88 17.62 4.03
C TRP A 609 -6.70 16.62 3.20
N GLN A 610 -7.63 15.88 3.84
CA GLN A 610 -8.52 14.95 3.13
C GLN A 610 -9.38 15.65 2.08
N LEU A 611 -10.00 16.79 2.45
CA LEU A 611 -10.81 17.57 1.52
C LEU A 611 -9.98 18.09 0.34
N LEU A 612 -8.75 18.52 0.61
CA LEU A 612 -7.80 18.98 -0.40
C LEU A 612 -7.44 17.87 -1.40
N MET A 613 -7.05 16.69 -0.90
CA MET A 613 -6.71 15.54 -1.75
C MET A 613 -7.90 15.04 -2.58
N LEU A 614 -9.10 15.03 -1.98
CA LEU A 614 -10.33 14.67 -2.69
C LEU A 614 -10.66 15.66 -3.81
N GLU A 615 -10.55 16.96 -3.56
CA GLU A 615 -10.82 17.98 -4.57
C GLU A 615 -9.79 17.93 -5.71
N LEU A 616 -8.51 17.70 -5.40
CA LEU A 616 -7.47 17.49 -6.41
C LEU A 616 -7.77 16.27 -7.29
N TRP A 617 -8.22 15.16 -6.71
CA TRP A 617 -8.65 13.99 -7.46
C TRP A 617 -9.83 14.31 -8.39
N PHE A 618 -10.87 14.96 -7.87
CA PHE A 618 -12.03 15.34 -8.69
C PHE A 618 -11.62 16.21 -9.89
N ARG A 619 -10.79 17.24 -9.66
CA ARG A 619 -10.33 18.13 -10.73
C ARG A 619 -9.53 17.38 -11.79
N THR A 620 -8.70 16.44 -11.36
CA THR A 620 -7.82 15.66 -12.23
C THR A 620 -8.58 14.64 -13.07
N PHE A 621 -9.48 13.85 -12.45
CA PHE A 621 -10.07 12.68 -13.10
C PHE A 621 -11.54 12.83 -13.51
N ILE A 622 -12.28 13.73 -12.86
CA ILE A 622 -13.72 13.92 -13.13
C ILE A 622 -13.97 15.19 -13.96
N ASP A 623 -13.35 16.32 -13.58
CA ASP A 623 -13.60 17.60 -14.24
C ASP A 623 -12.78 17.80 -15.52
N GLY A 624 -11.55 17.26 -15.56
CA GLY A 624 -10.61 17.41 -16.68
C GLY A 624 -11.18 17.01 -18.06
N GLN A 625 -12.23 16.18 -18.09
CA GLN A 625 -12.92 15.81 -19.33
C GLN A 625 -14.09 16.73 -19.74
N ARG A 626 -14.70 17.48 -18.80
CA ARG A 626 -15.76 18.44 -19.14
C ARG A 626 -15.22 19.62 -19.96
N ALA A 627 -13.94 19.95 -19.83
CA ALA A 627 -13.27 20.93 -20.68
C ALA A 627 -13.01 20.40 -22.12
N GLY A 628 -12.77 19.10 -22.29
CA GLY A 628 -12.53 18.48 -23.60
C GLY A 628 -13.74 18.39 -24.53
N THR A 629 -14.96 18.61 -24.01
CA THR A 629 -16.21 18.64 -24.80
C THR A 629 -16.67 20.06 -25.15
N ARG A 630 -15.98 21.10 -24.67
CA ARG A 630 -16.21 22.51 -25.05
C ARG A 630 -14.89 23.20 -25.36
N ALA A 631 -14.51 23.13 -26.64
CA ALA A 631 -13.39 23.83 -27.30
C ALA A 631 -11.99 23.33 -26.92
N GLY A 632 -11.16 23.10 -27.96
CA GLY A 632 -9.81 22.57 -27.87
C GLY A 632 -8.86 23.40 -27.01
N ALA A 633 -8.82 23.06 -25.73
CA ALA A 633 -7.75 23.41 -24.81
C ALA A 633 -6.83 22.18 -24.66
N ALA A 634 -5.53 22.40 -24.77
CA ALA A 634 -4.49 21.38 -24.67
C ALA A 634 -4.61 20.53 -23.38
N PRO A 635 -4.15 19.27 -23.39
CA PRO A 635 -4.18 18.42 -22.21
C PRO A 635 -3.40 19.07 -21.07
N VAL A 636 -3.86 18.87 -19.84
CA VAL A 636 -3.20 19.26 -18.58
C VAL A 636 -1.87 18.51 -18.34
N ALA A 637 -1.29 17.93 -19.40
CA ALA A 637 0.07 17.39 -19.41
C ALA A 637 1.15 18.48 -19.23
N SER A 638 0.84 19.77 -19.48
CA SER A 638 1.84 20.84 -19.43
C SER A 638 2.29 21.29 -18.03
N LEU A 639 1.77 20.68 -16.96
CA LEU A 639 2.26 20.90 -15.58
C LEU A 639 3.17 19.76 -15.09
N ALA A 640 3.30 18.67 -15.85
CA ALA A 640 4.15 17.54 -15.49
C ALA A 640 5.62 17.72 -15.94
N GLU A 641 5.90 18.57 -16.94
CA GLU A 641 7.24 18.73 -17.55
C GLU A 641 8.03 19.98 -17.10
N ALA A 642 7.56 20.72 -16.10
CA ALA A 642 8.34 21.81 -15.50
C ALA A 642 8.70 21.48 -14.06
N VAL A 643 9.79 20.72 -13.87
CA VAL A 643 10.82 20.72 -12.80
C VAL A 643 11.60 19.40 -12.87
#